data_AF-A0A9P1D5S4-F1
#
_entry.id   AF-A0A9P1D5S4-F1
#
_cell.length_a   1.000
_cell.length_b   1.000
_cell.length_c   1.000
_cell.angle_alpha   90.00
_cell.angle_beta   90.00
_cell.angle_gamma   90.00
#
_symmetry.space_group_name_H-M   'P 1'
#
loop_
_entity.id
_entity.type
_entity.pdbx_description
1 polymer ?
#
loop_
_entity_poly.entity_id
_entity_poly.type
_entity_poly.pdbx_seq_one_letter_code
_entity_poly.pdbx_strand_id
1 'polypeptide(L)'
;MLRHRAWQMGKYAVVGSALAVTGAWAKPQSHLWCHDAQRRKLTVAELMALKGKRQIVLTTAFDEWTARAAEEAGVDMIVAWGSCQEHSKFVVQAVRRGAPNTLIGTGINPGAYESQENALKLANEMRAAGTDIIYCSGLVPEKFAGLARQHFPCCGHVGYLPVNNTWFGGPRGVGKTGLEAKQVFDDVMALEAAGCIAVEMECVPARVAAEITQRTKMLVFSMGSGPHCDGQFIFSEDLMGTNLGRYPRHSITYANVMADAVGALKQFCRDVASGAYPEAKHCIKIKDDEFAAFLRRVIRIFFDSVVVVDNPNALIRIYPKVLESVCKDAEANPHVYYPWDTGTGDVEVATNHRVATRMAPGIPVRAVCQVHRVSDSLVKVTFLLDASILGSMLHPAFADAFYSKPGGLEAVPYVEELTRFHVFCDGIYADSQEKPSAARARRERRKRQGTVQTPIVPDIVEEEDLSLRCEALRIQLDRFQASEAVGMVWPLSRHSVGCRLIQRALEVTPASFAEQLVMELRGHVKDAASSPHANYVLQKVITQLRPHASSFIAEELLDSGARFARHRFGCRILCRLLEHCTTEGSTQRLISKILEDPSEALELCRHNFGHHVVQLVLERGHPRHKELVLQVLYKDLATNAAHRRASYVVEAALNNCAPQGQYNLLHHLLQPSVLYELSQARYGLYVVKTLLKRPEVDANGMARAIPAVAEIMKKIAANPVDERMG
;
A
#
# COMPACT_ATOMS: atom_id res chain seq x y z
N MET A 1 -74.02 8.71 32.53
CA MET A 1 -73.02 9.34 33.42
C MET A 1 -71.76 9.62 32.61
N LEU A 2 -71.31 10.90 32.63
CA LEU A 2 -69.98 11.47 32.26
C LEU A 2 -69.43 11.16 30.83
N ARG A 3 -69.60 12.03 29.82
CA ARG A 3 -68.94 13.34 29.47
C ARG A 3 -67.42 13.21 29.14
N HIS A 4 -66.94 13.45 27.91
CA HIS A 4 -66.82 14.67 27.04
C HIS A 4 -65.55 15.54 27.26
N ARG A 5 -64.98 16.01 26.12
CA ARG A 5 -64.12 17.20 25.81
C ARG A 5 -62.68 16.84 25.39
N ALA A 6 -62.11 17.21 24.23
CA ALA A 6 -62.15 18.39 23.33
C ALA A 6 -61.52 19.68 23.90
N TRP A 7 -60.48 20.19 23.25
CA TRP A 7 -59.92 21.57 23.30
C TRP A 7 -59.02 21.73 22.05
N GLN A 8 -59.31 22.47 20.98
CA GLN A 8 -59.48 23.90 20.70
C GLN A 8 -58.23 24.82 20.80
N MET A 9 -57.94 25.39 19.62
CA MET A 9 -57.13 26.55 19.17
C MET A 9 -56.65 27.63 20.16
N GLY A 10 -55.53 28.27 19.79
CA GLY A 10 -55.19 29.64 20.17
C GLY A 10 -54.21 30.30 19.18
N LYS A 11 -54.71 31.30 18.43
CA LYS A 11 -53.96 32.22 17.54
C LYS A 11 -53.25 33.31 18.36
N TYR A 12 -52.07 33.78 17.92
CA TYR A 12 -51.67 35.20 17.99
C TYR A 12 -50.72 35.53 16.83
N ALA A 13 -50.92 36.70 16.23
CA ALA A 13 -50.18 37.23 15.09
C ALA A 13 -49.78 38.70 15.35
N VAL A 14 -48.69 39.12 14.70
CA VAL A 14 -48.22 40.52 14.41
C VAL A 14 -47.66 41.27 15.66
N VAL A 15 -46.47 41.92 15.68
CA VAL A 15 -46.01 43.09 14.91
C VAL A 15 -44.49 43.31 15.05
N GLY A 16 -43.83 43.72 13.94
CA GLY A 16 -42.70 44.69 13.78
C GLY A 16 -41.35 44.42 14.50
N SER A 17 -40.19 44.91 14.05
CA SER A 17 -39.76 45.74 12.92
C SER A 17 -38.23 45.65 12.81
N ALA A 18 -37.69 46.02 11.64
CA ALA A 18 -36.29 45.92 11.25
C ALA A 18 -35.28 46.69 12.13
N LEU A 19 -34.06 46.15 12.23
CA LEU A 19 -32.80 46.88 12.33
C LEU A 19 -31.66 45.96 11.88
N ALA A 20 -31.06 46.28 10.74
CA ALA A 20 -29.77 45.77 10.34
C ALA A 20 -28.67 46.52 11.11
N VAL A 21 -27.56 45.84 11.43
CA VAL A 21 -26.15 46.28 11.24
C VAL A 21 -25.19 45.44 12.12
N THR A 22 -24.34 44.67 11.42
CA THR A 22 -22.96 44.24 11.74
C THR A 22 -22.64 43.36 12.95
N GLY A 23 -21.76 42.37 12.70
CA GLY A 23 -20.83 41.87 13.72
C GLY A 23 -20.69 40.36 13.77
N ALA A 24 -19.78 39.81 12.97
CA ALA A 24 -19.33 38.44 13.05
C ALA A 24 -18.69 38.14 14.43
N TRP A 25 -19.21 37.14 15.15
CA TRP A 25 -18.46 36.33 16.11
C TRP A 25 -19.07 34.93 16.18
N ALA A 26 -18.34 33.95 15.66
CA ALA A 26 -18.63 32.53 15.78
C ALA A 26 -18.36 32.03 17.22
N LYS A 27 -19.17 31.06 17.68
CA LYS A 27 -18.86 29.96 18.63
C LYS A 27 -20.16 29.25 19.07
N PRO A 28 -20.13 28.00 19.56
CA PRO A 28 -19.62 26.77 18.93
C PRO A 28 -20.74 25.70 18.83
N GLN A 29 -20.71 24.86 17.79
CA GLN A 29 -21.59 23.68 17.71
C GLN A 29 -21.21 22.67 18.79
N SER A 30 -22.04 22.56 19.83
CA SER A 30 -22.04 21.41 20.75
C SER A 30 -23.02 20.36 20.23
N HIS A 31 -22.50 19.16 20.01
CA HIS A 31 -23.21 17.91 19.81
C HIS A 31 -24.58 17.86 20.51
N LEU A 32 -25.65 17.78 19.74
CA LEU A 32 -26.89 17.14 20.19
C LEU A 32 -27.36 16.17 19.11
N TRP A 33 -27.27 14.90 19.49
CA TRP A 33 -27.90 13.75 18.88
C TRP A 33 -29.38 14.05 18.62
N CYS A 34 -29.75 14.18 17.34
CA CYS A 34 -31.14 13.96 16.94
C CYS A 34 -31.39 12.46 17.02
N HIS A 35 -32.18 12.04 18.01
CA HIS A 35 -32.84 10.75 18.01
C HIS A 35 -33.80 10.69 16.82
N ASP A 36 -33.31 10.33 15.64
CA ASP A 36 -34.19 9.89 14.55
C ASP A 36 -34.57 8.43 14.81
N ALA A 37 -35.87 8.16 14.79
CA ALA A 37 -36.44 6.85 15.00
C ALA A 37 -35.70 5.82 14.15
N GLN A 38 -35.03 4.84 14.78
CA GLN A 38 -34.31 3.78 14.08
C GLN A 38 -35.23 3.18 13.02
N ARG A 39 -34.90 3.41 11.75
CA ARG A 39 -35.64 2.90 10.60
C ARG A 39 -35.79 1.40 10.77
N ARG A 40 -37.02 0.88 10.81
CA ARG A 40 -37.23 -0.56 10.89
C ARG A 40 -36.94 -1.19 9.54
N LYS A 41 -36.19 -2.30 9.56
CA LYS A 41 -35.95 -3.11 8.37
C LYS A 41 -37.25 -3.61 7.73
N LEU A 42 -37.41 -3.36 6.43
CA LEU A 42 -38.49 -3.95 5.64
C LEU A 42 -38.36 -5.47 5.63
N THR A 43 -39.46 -6.16 5.86
CA THR A 43 -39.57 -7.59 5.58
C THR A 43 -39.80 -7.83 4.10
N VAL A 44 -39.57 -9.05 3.62
CA VAL A 44 -39.87 -9.45 2.24
C VAL A 44 -41.35 -9.25 1.90
N ALA A 45 -42.24 -9.58 2.83
CA ALA A 45 -43.68 -9.39 2.64
C ALA A 45 -44.04 -7.89 2.49
N GLU A 46 -43.40 -7.03 3.28
CA GLU A 46 -43.60 -5.58 3.16
C GLU A 46 -43.04 -5.03 1.84
N LEU A 47 -41.87 -5.50 1.40
CA LEU A 47 -41.31 -5.15 0.10
C LEU A 47 -42.27 -5.53 -1.04
N MET A 48 -42.77 -6.78 -1.05
CA MET A 48 -43.74 -7.25 -2.05
C MET A 48 -45.04 -6.44 -2.02
N ALA A 49 -45.49 -6.06 -0.83
CA ALA A 49 -46.70 -5.25 -0.66
C ALA A 49 -46.58 -3.81 -1.19
N LEU A 50 -45.38 -3.37 -1.61
CA LEU A 50 -45.17 -2.07 -2.28
C LEU A 50 -45.50 -2.11 -3.77
N LYS A 51 -45.64 -3.29 -4.38
CA LYS A 51 -45.99 -3.43 -5.81
C LYS A 51 -47.22 -2.58 -6.14
N GLY A 52 -47.10 -1.72 -7.16
CA GLY A 52 -48.17 -0.80 -7.57
C GLY A 52 -48.53 0.33 -6.59
N LYS A 53 -47.86 0.45 -5.42
CA LYS A 53 -48.12 1.53 -4.45
C LYS A 53 -47.12 2.68 -4.55
N ARG A 54 -45.84 2.37 -4.72
CA ARG A 54 -44.76 3.36 -4.96
C ARG A 54 -43.55 2.70 -5.61
N GLN A 55 -42.66 3.52 -6.17
CA GLN A 55 -41.36 3.06 -6.63
C GLN A 55 -40.51 2.58 -5.45
N ILE A 56 -39.85 1.44 -5.62
CA ILE A 56 -38.81 0.92 -4.74
C ILE A 56 -37.46 1.49 -5.19
N VAL A 57 -36.66 1.99 -4.27
CA VAL A 57 -35.35 2.60 -4.56
C VAL A 57 -34.24 1.60 -4.27
N LEU A 58 -33.45 1.26 -5.29
CA LEU A 58 -32.33 0.33 -5.19
C LEU A 58 -31.02 0.99 -5.63
N THR A 59 -29.93 0.65 -4.93
CA THR A 59 -28.57 1.01 -5.36
C THR A 59 -27.57 -0.06 -4.94
N THR A 60 -26.35 0.01 -5.48
CA THR A 60 -25.24 -0.83 -5.04
C THR A 60 -24.55 -0.27 -3.80
N ALA A 61 -23.90 -1.12 -3.01
CA ALA A 61 -22.85 -0.71 -2.09
C ALA A 61 -21.82 -1.85 -1.95
N PHE A 62 -20.53 -1.49 -1.84
CA PHE A 62 -19.44 -2.46 -1.70
C PHE A 62 -18.59 -2.26 -0.44
N ASP A 63 -18.94 -1.27 0.37
CA ASP A 63 -18.26 -0.92 1.61
C ASP A 63 -19.26 -0.38 2.65
N GLU A 64 -18.79 -0.26 3.89
CA GLU A 64 -19.58 0.15 5.05
C GLU A 64 -20.08 1.61 4.97
N TRP A 65 -19.29 2.51 4.39
CA TRP A 65 -19.61 3.94 4.34
C TRP A 65 -20.65 4.25 3.28
N THR A 66 -20.51 3.64 2.10
CA THR A 66 -21.51 3.72 1.03
C THR A 66 -22.84 3.11 1.50
N ALA A 67 -22.80 1.98 2.21
CA ALA A 67 -24.00 1.37 2.77
C ALA A 67 -24.67 2.26 3.84
N ARG A 68 -23.88 2.85 4.73
CA ARG A 68 -24.39 3.82 5.72
C ARG A 68 -25.07 5.02 5.07
N ALA A 69 -24.43 5.60 4.05
CA ALA A 69 -25.00 6.71 3.30
C ALA A 69 -26.32 6.31 2.61
N ALA A 70 -26.39 5.10 2.03
CA ALA A 70 -27.61 4.58 1.41
C ALA A 70 -28.75 4.37 2.43
N GLU A 71 -28.45 3.84 3.61
CA GLU A 71 -29.45 3.66 4.68
C GLU A 71 -30.01 5.01 5.17
N GLU A 72 -29.12 5.97 5.44
CA GLU A 72 -29.47 7.33 5.87
C GLU A 72 -30.27 8.08 4.80
N ALA A 73 -29.96 7.88 3.52
CA ALA A 73 -30.70 8.45 2.39
C ALA A 73 -32.09 7.83 2.16
N GLY A 74 -32.43 6.74 2.85
CA GLY A 74 -33.74 6.12 2.71
C GLY A 74 -33.83 5.06 1.58
N VAL A 75 -32.72 4.54 1.08
CA VAL A 75 -32.72 3.44 0.07
C VAL A 75 -33.49 2.23 0.61
N ASP A 76 -34.35 1.61 -0.19
CA ASP A 76 -35.18 0.47 0.25
C ASP A 76 -34.39 -0.85 0.26
N MET A 77 -33.53 -1.04 -0.74
CA MET A 77 -32.74 -2.25 -0.91
C MET A 77 -31.37 -1.95 -1.51
N ILE A 78 -30.33 -2.55 -0.94
CA ILE A 78 -28.95 -2.49 -1.43
C ILE A 78 -28.63 -3.80 -2.14
N VAL A 79 -28.01 -3.72 -3.32
CA VAL A 79 -27.46 -4.87 -4.04
C VAL A 79 -25.94 -4.90 -3.85
N ALA A 80 -25.40 -5.99 -3.32
CA ALA A 80 -23.99 -6.10 -2.97
C ALA A 80 -23.39 -7.41 -3.47
N TRP A 81 -22.17 -7.38 -4.01
CA TRP A 81 -21.43 -8.58 -4.42
C TRP A 81 -19.93 -8.31 -4.48
N GLY A 82 -19.13 -9.37 -4.55
CA GLY A 82 -17.70 -9.31 -4.76
C GLY A 82 -17.29 -9.97 -6.07
N SER A 83 -16.00 -9.90 -6.38
CA SER A 83 -15.39 -10.50 -7.58
C SER A 83 -15.44 -12.04 -7.60
N CYS A 84 -15.57 -12.66 -6.42
CA CYS A 84 -15.75 -14.10 -6.22
C CYS A 84 -16.63 -14.32 -4.99
N GLN A 85 -17.03 -15.57 -4.73
CA GLN A 85 -17.94 -15.88 -3.62
C GLN A 85 -17.38 -15.45 -2.25
N GLU A 86 -16.10 -15.73 -2.00
CA GLU A 86 -15.41 -15.38 -0.76
C GLU A 86 -15.36 -13.88 -0.55
N HIS A 87 -15.16 -13.13 -1.64
CA HIS A 87 -15.19 -11.68 -1.62
C HIS A 87 -16.62 -11.15 -1.37
N SER A 88 -17.65 -11.75 -1.99
CA SER A 88 -19.06 -11.38 -1.75
C SER A 88 -19.42 -11.49 -0.28
N LYS A 89 -18.96 -12.51 0.45
CA LYS A 89 -19.21 -12.63 1.89
C LYS A 89 -18.68 -11.43 2.67
N PHE A 90 -17.44 -11.05 2.40
CA PHE A 90 -16.79 -9.91 3.07
C PHE A 90 -17.52 -8.59 2.76
N VAL A 91 -17.88 -8.38 1.50
CA VAL A 91 -18.63 -7.20 1.07
C VAL A 91 -19.99 -7.13 1.77
N VAL A 92 -20.76 -8.22 1.75
CA VAL A 92 -22.09 -8.25 2.39
C VAL A 92 -22.01 -8.00 3.88
N GLN A 93 -21.00 -8.54 4.57
CA GLN A 93 -20.79 -8.27 5.99
C GLN A 93 -20.48 -6.79 6.24
N ALA A 94 -19.68 -6.14 5.40
CA ALA A 94 -19.40 -4.71 5.48
C ALA A 94 -20.65 -3.86 5.22
N VAL A 95 -21.41 -4.20 4.18
CA VAL A 95 -22.67 -3.52 3.85
C VAL A 95 -23.68 -3.69 4.99
N ARG A 96 -23.80 -4.89 5.58
CA ARG A 96 -24.70 -5.13 6.72
C ARG A 96 -24.33 -4.31 7.95
N ARG A 97 -23.03 -4.10 8.22
CA ARG A 97 -22.60 -3.21 9.32
C ARG A 97 -22.99 -1.76 9.07
N GLY A 98 -22.84 -1.28 7.83
CA GLY A 98 -23.19 0.10 7.46
C GLY A 98 -24.70 0.33 7.39
N ALA A 99 -25.45 -0.68 6.97
CA ALA A 99 -26.90 -0.64 6.76
C ALA A 99 -27.63 -1.79 7.49
N PRO A 100 -27.67 -1.78 8.84
CA PRO A 100 -28.31 -2.83 9.63
C PRO A 100 -29.80 -3.00 9.34
N ASN A 101 -30.48 -1.94 8.91
CA ASN A 101 -31.93 -1.90 8.73
C ASN A 101 -32.38 -1.78 7.27
N THR A 102 -31.49 -1.99 6.32
CA THR A 102 -31.84 -2.00 4.89
C THR A 102 -31.86 -3.43 4.35
N LEU A 103 -32.75 -3.74 3.41
CA LEU A 103 -32.74 -5.06 2.75
C LEU A 103 -31.48 -5.20 1.89
N ILE A 104 -30.83 -6.37 1.95
CA ILE A 104 -29.63 -6.66 1.16
C ILE A 104 -29.91 -7.80 0.18
N GLY A 105 -29.77 -7.51 -1.11
CA GLY A 105 -29.71 -8.51 -2.17
C GLY A 105 -28.27 -8.84 -2.53
N THR A 106 -27.96 -10.12 -2.73
CA THR A 106 -26.60 -10.53 -3.14
C THR A 106 -26.59 -11.55 -4.25
N GLY A 107 -25.77 -11.27 -5.26
CA GLY A 107 -25.36 -12.20 -6.31
C GLY A 107 -24.74 -13.47 -5.75
N ILE A 108 -25.27 -14.64 -6.11
CA ILE A 108 -24.50 -15.89 -6.03
C ILE A 108 -23.59 -16.01 -7.26
N ASN A 109 -22.35 -16.48 -7.06
CA ASN A 109 -21.38 -16.65 -8.13
C ASN A 109 -21.92 -17.60 -9.23
N PRO A 110 -21.53 -17.46 -10.52
CA PRO A 110 -21.89 -18.41 -11.59
C PRO A 110 -21.58 -19.88 -11.30
N GLY A 111 -20.67 -20.20 -10.38
CA GLY A 111 -20.48 -21.57 -9.86
C GLY A 111 -21.77 -22.18 -9.25
N ALA A 112 -22.73 -21.35 -8.81
CA ALA A 112 -24.07 -21.79 -8.43
C ALA A 112 -24.85 -22.42 -9.59
N TYR A 113 -24.46 -22.17 -10.84
CA TYR A 113 -25.15 -22.70 -12.02
C TYR A 113 -24.80 -24.17 -12.27
N GLU A 114 -23.71 -24.67 -11.68
CA GLU A 114 -23.25 -26.04 -11.85
C GLU A 114 -24.29 -27.06 -11.37
N SER A 115 -24.83 -26.91 -10.16
CA SER A 115 -25.78 -27.85 -9.59
C SER A 115 -26.77 -27.17 -8.63
N GLN A 116 -27.92 -27.81 -8.40
CA GLN A 116 -28.90 -27.31 -7.43
C GLN A 116 -28.32 -27.29 -6.00
N GLU A 117 -27.49 -28.28 -5.68
CA GLU A 117 -26.80 -28.40 -4.40
C GLU A 117 -25.84 -27.23 -4.19
N ASN A 118 -25.04 -26.88 -5.21
CA ASN A 118 -24.14 -25.73 -5.16
C ASN A 118 -24.90 -24.43 -4.98
N ALA A 119 -26.01 -24.23 -5.70
CA ALA A 119 -26.86 -23.06 -5.51
C ALA A 119 -27.36 -22.94 -4.05
N LEU A 120 -27.84 -24.04 -3.46
CA LEU A 120 -28.31 -24.06 -2.07
C LEU A 120 -27.20 -23.81 -1.06
N LYS A 121 -26.02 -24.42 -1.26
CA LYS A 121 -24.85 -24.21 -0.42
C LYS A 121 -24.45 -22.73 -0.41
N LEU A 122 -24.28 -22.14 -1.60
CA LEU A 122 -23.87 -20.74 -1.75
C LEU A 122 -24.93 -19.77 -1.22
N ALA A 123 -26.21 -20.05 -1.43
CA ALA A 123 -27.30 -19.25 -0.88
C ALA A 123 -27.33 -19.27 0.66
N ASN A 124 -27.11 -20.44 1.29
CA ASN A 124 -26.98 -20.53 2.75
C ASN A 124 -25.81 -19.71 3.27
N GLU A 125 -24.66 -19.81 2.62
CA GLU A 125 -23.48 -19.02 2.99
C GLU A 125 -23.73 -17.52 2.89
N MET A 126 -24.42 -17.05 1.84
CA MET A 126 -24.74 -15.63 1.68
C MET A 126 -25.80 -15.15 2.66
N ARG A 127 -26.80 -15.98 2.99
CA ARG A 127 -27.77 -15.69 4.05
C ARG A 127 -27.06 -15.53 5.39
N ALA A 128 -26.15 -16.44 5.73
CA ALA A 128 -25.34 -16.35 6.96
C ALA A 128 -24.45 -15.09 7.00
N ALA A 129 -23.99 -14.60 5.85
CA ALA A 129 -23.25 -13.34 5.76
C ALA A 129 -24.11 -12.08 5.96
N GLY A 130 -25.45 -12.20 5.93
CA GLY A 130 -26.38 -11.08 6.13
C GLY A 130 -27.23 -10.71 4.91
N THR A 131 -27.28 -11.57 3.88
CA THR A 131 -28.14 -11.40 2.70
C THR A 131 -29.60 -11.74 3.03
N ASP A 132 -30.53 -10.90 2.57
CA ASP A 132 -31.97 -11.12 2.71
C ASP A 132 -32.60 -11.75 1.46
N ILE A 133 -32.12 -11.33 0.29
CA ILE A 133 -32.65 -11.76 -1.02
C ILE A 133 -31.51 -12.33 -1.85
N ILE A 134 -31.66 -13.58 -2.30
CA ILE A 134 -30.73 -14.19 -3.23
C ILE A 134 -30.97 -13.60 -4.60
N TYR A 135 -29.97 -12.89 -5.10
CA TYR A 135 -30.01 -12.22 -6.38
C TYR A 135 -29.14 -13.03 -7.35
N CYS A 136 -29.55 -13.20 -8.60
CA CYS A 136 -28.74 -13.87 -9.63
C CYS A 136 -28.72 -13.05 -10.92
N SER A 137 -27.52 -12.79 -11.45
CA SER A 137 -27.35 -12.10 -12.73
C SER A 137 -27.60 -12.98 -13.96
N GLY A 138 -27.96 -14.26 -13.77
CA GLY A 138 -28.24 -15.22 -14.85
C GLY A 138 -29.71 -15.68 -14.87
N LEU A 139 -30.19 -16.04 -16.05
CA LEU A 139 -31.50 -16.65 -16.25
C LEU A 139 -31.44 -18.16 -16.04
N VAL A 140 -31.70 -18.62 -14.81
CA VAL A 140 -31.62 -20.04 -14.40
C VAL A 140 -32.84 -20.48 -13.58
N PRO A 141 -34.05 -20.56 -14.18
CA PRO A 141 -35.30 -20.83 -13.46
C PRO A 141 -35.26 -22.11 -12.62
N GLU A 142 -34.61 -23.17 -13.08
CA GLU A 142 -34.51 -24.45 -12.37
C GLU A 142 -33.76 -24.31 -11.04
N LYS A 143 -32.70 -23.48 -10.99
CA LYS A 143 -31.94 -23.22 -9.75
C LYS A 143 -32.77 -22.43 -8.76
N PHE A 144 -33.47 -21.41 -9.26
CA PHE A 144 -34.39 -20.60 -8.47
C PHE A 144 -35.54 -21.43 -7.89
N ALA A 145 -36.08 -22.40 -8.64
CA ALA A 145 -37.12 -23.30 -8.15
C ALA A 145 -36.67 -24.12 -6.94
N GLY A 146 -35.41 -24.58 -6.89
CA GLY A 146 -34.90 -25.26 -5.70
C GLY A 146 -34.59 -24.32 -4.53
N LEU A 147 -34.15 -23.08 -4.80
CA LEU A 147 -33.94 -22.07 -3.77
C LEU A 147 -35.26 -21.62 -3.12
N ALA A 148 -36.28 -21.31 -3.94
CA ALA A 148 -37.60 -20.88 -3.49
C ALA A 148 -38.30 -21.96 -2.65
N ARG A 149 -38.16 -23.25 -3.03
CA ARG A 149 -38.65 -24.39 -2.22
C ARG A 149 -38.04 -24.46 -0.82
N GLN A 150 -36.87 -23.88 -0.62
CA GLN A 150 -36.18 -23.78 0.67
C GLN A 150 -36.37 -22.39 1.32
N HIS A 151 -37.39 -21.65 0.88
CA HIS A 151 -37.76 -20.33 1.38
C HIS A 151 -36.63 -19.29 1.29
N PHE A 152 -35.77 -19.39 0.29
CA PHE A 152 -34.91 -18.26 -0.10
C PHE A 152 -35.73 -17.29 -0.96
N PRO A 153 -35.89 -16.01 -0.53
CA PRO A 153 -36.43 -14.99 -1.40
C PRO A 153 -35.47 -14.77 -2.58
N CYS A 154 -35.99 -14.85 -3.80
CA CYS A 154 -35.17 -14.84 -5.00
C CYS A 154 -35.51 -13.66 -5.93
N CYS A 155 -34.48 -12.98 -6.42
CA CYS A 155 -34.56 -11.99 -7.48
C CYS A 155 -33.84 -12.51 -8.73
N GLY A 156 -34.61 -12.78 -9.79
CA GLY A 156 -34.06 -13.14 -11.10
C GLY A 156 -33.57 -11.92 -11.88
N HIS A 157 -33.06 -12.17 -13.10
CA HIS A 157 -32.62 -11.14 -14.02
C HIS A 157 -33.05 -11.53 -15.45
N VAL A 158 -33.63 -10.58 -16.20
CA VAL A 158 -33.99 -10.74 -17.62
C VAL A 158 -33.60 -9.50 -18.43
N GLY A 159 -33.67 -9.60 -19.76
CA GLY A 159 -33.27 -8.54 -20.67
C GLY A 159 -31.80 -8.69 -21.04
N TYR A 160 -31.03 -7.61 -20.92
CA TYR A 160 -29.59 -7.70 -21.11
C TYR A 160 -28.93 -8.33 -19.89
N LEU A 161 -28.35 -9.53 -20.03
CA LEU A 161 -27.66 -10.23 -18.96
C LEU A 161 -26.14 -9.99 -19.05
N PRO A 162 -25.50 -9.25 -18.12
CA PRO A 162 -24.07 -8.96 -18.19
C PRO A 162 -23.17 -10.20 -18.19
N VAL A 163 -23.60 -11.30 -17.55
CA VAL A 163 -22.89 -12.59 -17.57
C VAL A 163 -22.82 -13.19 -18.97
N ASN A 164 -23.75 -12.82 -19.85
CA ASN A 164 -23.82 -13.25 -21.24
C ASN A 164 -23.36 -12.14 -22.20
N ASN A 165 -22.59 -11.16 -21.74
CA ASN A 165 -22.15 -10.00 -22.54
C ASN A 165 -21.53 -10.40 -23.89
N THR A 166 -20.72 -11.47 -23.92
CA THR A 166 -20.09 -11.95 -25.17
C THR A 166 -21.10 -12.53 -26.17
N TRP A 167 -22.20 -13.13 -25.70
CA TRP A 167 -23.29 -13.59 -26.56
C TRP A 167 -24.05 -12.43 -27.19
N PHE A 168 -24.06 -11.27 -26.54
CA PHE A 168 -24.70 -10.05 -27.05
C PHE A 168 -23.78 -9.16 -27.89
N GLY A 169 -22.48 -9.47 -27.96
CA GLY A 169 -21.49 -8.63 -28.65
C GLY A 169 -21.26 -7.29 -27.96
N GLY A 170 -21.49 -7.21 -26.64
CA GLY A 170 -21.45 -5.98 -25.87
C GLY A 170 -22.81 -5.58 -25.26
N PRO A 171 -22.83 -4.51 -24.45
CA PRO A 171 -24.06 -3.94 -23.92
C PRO A 171 -25.04 -3.51 -25.02
N ARG A 172 -26.26 -4.06 -25.00
CA ARG A 172 -27.32 -3.70 -25.96
C ARG A 172 -28.70 -3.71 -25.31
N GLY A 173 -29.66 -3.04 -25.94
CA GLY A 173 -31.06 -3.21 -25.58
C GLY A 173 -31.63 -4.54 -26.09
N VAL A 174 -32.50 -5.16 -25.29
CA VAL A 174 -33.16 -6.45 -25.57
C VAL A 174 -34.67 -6.23 -25.60
N GLY A 175 -35.40 -6.91 -26.49
CA GLY A 175 -36.86 -6.75 -26.61
C GLY A 175 -37.27 -5.67 -27.61
N LYS A 176 -36.39 -5.33 -28.56
CA LYS A 176 -36.68 -4.30 -29.58
C LYS A 176 -37.58 -4.82 -30.71
N THR A 177 -37.68 -6.13 -30.86
CA THR A 177 -38.60 -6.80 -31.79
C THR A 177 -39.70 -7.52 -31.02
N GLY A 178 -40.84 -7.79 -31.66
CA GLY A 178 -41.94 -8.52 -31.02
C GLY A 178 -41.51 -9.91 -30.52
N LEU A 179 -40.63 -10.60 -31.24
CA LEU A 179 -40.10 -11.91 -30.85
C LEU A 179 -39.20 -11.81 -29.62
N GLU A 180 -38.25 -10.86 -29.60
CA GLU A 180 -37.42 -10.65 -28.40
C GLU A 180 -38.26 -10.21 -27.20
N ALA A 181 -39.25 -9.34 -27.40
CA ALA A 181 -40.15 -8.89 -26.34
C ALA A 181 -40.97 -10.04 -25.75
N LYS A 182 -41.45 -10.95 -26.61
CA LYS A 182 -42.12 -12.18 -26.20
C LYS A 182 -41.17 -13.11 -25.42
N GLN A 183 -39.92 -13.25 -25.84
CA GLN A 183 -38.93 -14.04 -25.11
C GLN A 183 -38.69 -13.46 -23.71
N VAL A 184 -38.50 -12.14 -23.58
CA VAL A 184 -38.34 -11.49 -22.26
C VAL A 184 -39.57 -11.74 -21.38
N PHE A 185 -40.79 -11.66 -21.94
CA PHE A 185 -42.01 -12.00 -21.21
C PHE A 185 -42.01 -13.46 -20.74
N ASP A 186 -41.64 -14.41 -21.60
CA ASP A 186 -41.58 -15.83 -21.26
C ASP A 186 -40.54 -16.13 -20.18
N ASP A 187 -39.38 -15.47 -20.24
CA ASP A 187 -38.32 -15.58 -19.24
C ASP A 187 -38.80 -15.07 -17.86
N VAL A 188 -39.55 -13.96 -17.83
CA VAL A 188 -40.17 -13.44 -16.60
C VAL A 188 -41.20 -14.43 -16.06
N MET A 189 -42.06 -14.99 -16.91
CA MET A 189 -43.04 -15.99 -16.49
C MET A 189 -42.38 -17.28 -15.99
N ALA A 190 -41.25 -17.69 -16.58
CA ALA A 190 -40.48 -18.84 -16.12
C ALA A 190 -39.87 -18.60 -14.72
N LEU A 191 -39.34 -17.41 -14.46
CA LEU A 191 -38.84 -17.02 -13.13
C LEU A 191 -39.97 -16.90 -12.10
N GLU A 192 -41.14 -16.37 -12.49
CA GLU A 192 -42.32 -16.35 -11.63
C GLU A 192 -42.75 -17.77 -11.27
N ALA A 193 -42.83 -18.68 -12.25
CA ALA A 193 -43.16 -20.08 -12.02
C ALA A 193 -42.11 -20.80 -11.14
N ALA A 194 -40.85 -20.38 -11.22
CA ALA A 194 -39.78 -20.85 -10.34
C ALA A 194 -39.89 -20.32 -8.89
N GLY A 195 -40.82 -19.41 -8.60
CA GLY A 195 -41.03 -18.87 -7.26
C GLY A 195 -40.12 -17.69 -6.90
N CYS A 196 -39.54 -17.00 -7.90
CA CYS A 196 -38.92 -15.70 -7.65
C CYS A 196 -39.95 -14.70 -7.14
N ILE A 197 -39.53 -13.80 -6.24
CA ILE A 197 -40.38 -12.73 -5.70
C ILE A 197 -40.19 -11.42 -6.48
N ALA A 198 -39.07 -11.32 -7.19
CA ALA A 198 -38.66 -10.15 -7.94
C ALA A 198 -37.86 -10.55 -9.18
N VAL A 199 -37.78 -9.62 -10.12
CA VAL A 199 -36.93 -9.74 -11.31
C VAL A 199 -36.34 -8.38 -11.66
N GLU A 200 -35.04 -8.34 -11.88
CA GLU A 200 -34.41 -7.21 -12.54
C GLU A 200 -34.63 -7.31 -14.05
N MET A 201 -35.01 -6.19 -14.64
CA MET A 201 -35.18 -6.04 -16.07
C MET A 201 -34.22 -4.98 -16.57
N GLU A 202 -33.17 -5.42 -17.26
CA GLU A 202 -32.10 -4.55 -17.73
C GLU A 202 -32.23 -4.23 -19.23
N CYS A 203 -32.19 -2.94 -19.58
CA CYS A 203 -32.17 -2.43 -20.95
C CYS A 203 -33.31 -2.93 -21.88
N VAL A 204 -34.53 -3.06 -21.36
CA VAL A 204 -35.74 -3.43 -22.14
C VAL A 204 -36.55 -2.18 -22.51
N PRO A 205 -37.14 -2.07 -23.72
CA PRO A 205 -37.98 -0.92 -24.08
C PRO A 205 -39.10 -0.65 -23.07
N ALA A 206 -39.25 0.61 -22.65
CA ALA A 206 -40.13 1.00 -21.55
C ALA A 206 -41.60 0.55 -21.70
N ARG A 207 -42.11 0.53 -22.94
CA ARG A 207 -43.48 0.05 -23.22
C ARG A 207 -43.61 -1.46 -23.02
N VAL A 208 -42.59 -2.23 -23.37
CA VAL A 208 -42.55 -3.68 -23.14
C VAL A 208 -42.43 -3.95 -21.65
N ALA A 209 -41.52 -3.27 -20.96
CA ALA A 209 -41.36 -3.40 -19.52
C ALA A 209 -42.66 -3.10 -18.75
N ALA A 210 -43.35 -2.01 -19.11
CA ALA A 210 -44.65 -1.64 -18.52
C ALA A 210 -45.70 -2.76 -18.64
N GLU A 211 -45.84 -3.34 -19.83
CA GLU A 211 -46.78 -4.46 -20.08
C GLU A 211 -46.42 -5.70 -19.29
N ILE A 212 -45.12 -6.03 -19.19
CA ILE A 212 -44.66 -7.18 -18.42
C ILE A 212 -44.93 -6.95 -16.92
N THR A 213 -44.59 -5.77 -16.38
CA THR A 213 -44.79 -5.41 -14.97
C THR A 213 -46.24 -5.52 -14.52
N GLN A 214 -47.20 -5.20 -15.40
CA GLN A 214 -48.63 -5.32 -15.12
C GLN A 214 -49.13 -6.78 -15.06
N ARG A 215 -48.45 -7.70 -15.75
CA ARG A 215 -48.88 -9.10 -15.91
C ARG A 215 -48.23 -10.04 -14.89
N THR A 216 -47.00 -9.75 -14.47
CA THR A 216 -46.31 -10.54 -13.45
C THR A 216 -46.73 -10.14 -12.03
N LYS A 217 -46.79 -11.13 -11.14
CA LYS A 217 -46.99 -10.94 -9.70
C LYS A 217 -45.70 -10.56 -8.98
N MET A 218 -44.54 -10.80 -9.60
CA MET A 218 -43.24 -10.41 -9.05
C MET A 218 -43.08 -8.89 -9.04
N LEU A 219 -42.21 -8.39 -8.15
CA LEU A 219 -41.67 -7.04 -8.28
C LEU A 219 -40.75 -6.96 -9.50
N VAL A 220 -40.88 -5.90 -10.30
CA VAL A 220 -39.97 -5.65 -11.42
C VAL A 220 -39.06 -4.47 -11.09
N PHE A 221 -37.75 -4.68 -11.07
CA PHE A 221 -36.75 -3.63 -10.87
C PHE A 221 -36.16 -3.22 -12.21
N SER A 222 -36.31 -1.95 -12.59
CA SER A 222 -35.75 -1.40 -13.82
C SER A 222 -34.29 -1.02 -13.62
N MET A 223 -33.42 -1.54 -14.49
CA MET A 223 -32.10 -0.98 -14.75
C MET A 223 -32.04 -0.50 -16.21
N GLY A 224 -32.54 0.71 -16.44
CA GLY A 224 -32.67 1.27 -17.78
C GLY A 224 -33.85 0.73 -18.61
N SER A 225 -34.87 0.15 -17.96
CA SER A 225 -36.09 -0.35 -18.60
C SER A 225 -37.30 0.58 -18.45
N GLY A 226 -37.05 1.82 -18.02
CA GLY A 226 -38.05 2.88 -17.94
C GLY A 226 -38.78 2.97 -16.58
N PRO A 227 -39.68 3.96 -16.44
CA PRO A 227 -40.23 4.35 -15.14
C PRO A 227 -41.45 3.52 -14.69
N HIS A 228 -41.93 2.59 -15.52
CA HIS A 228 -43.18 1.87 -15.29
C HIS A 228 -43.00 0.51 -14.57
N CYS A 229 -41.76 0.14 -14.24
CA CYS A 229 -41.45 -0.98 -13.36
C CYS A 229 -41.79 -0.63 -11.89
N ASP A 230 -41.72 -1.59 -10.97
CA ASP A 230 -42.05 -1.37 -9.54
C ASP A 230 -40.91 -0.70 -8.76
N GLY A 231 -39.68 -0.74 -9.26
CA GLY A 231 -38.54 -0.06 -8.67
C GLY A 231 -37.49 0.36 -9.68
N GLN A 232 -36.58 1.23 -9.24
CA GLN A 232 -35.46 1.72 -10.04
C GLN A 232 -34.14 1.33 -9.37
N PHE A 233 -33.23 0.79 -10.16
CA PHE A 233 -31.91 0.38 -9.72
C PHE A 233 -30.83 1.05 -10.56
N ILE A 234 -29.92 1.76 -9.88
CA ILE A 234 -28.74 2.40 -10.47
C ILE A 234 -27.56 2.16 -9.53
N PHE A 235 -26.35 2.04 -10.08
CA PHE A 235 -25.15 1.79 -9.28
C PHE A 235 -24.77 3.05 -8.50
N SER A 236 -24.39 2.90 -7.22
CA SER A 236 -24.03 4.05 -6.37
C SER A 236 -22.81 4.79 -6.90
N GLU A 237 -21.91 4.09 -7.58
CA GLU A 237 -20.76 4.69 -8.26
C GLU A 237 -21.17 5.71 -9.31
N ASP A 238 -22.27 5.42 -10.04
CA ASP A 238 -22.78 6.33 -11.05
C ASP A 238 -23.49 7.52 -10.40
N LEU A 239 -24.26 7.26 -9.34
CA LEU A 239 -24.98 8.29 -8.58
C LEU A 239 -24.03 9.29 -7.90
N MET A 240 -22.94 8.80 -7.32
CA MET A 240 -21.95 9.58 -6.56
C MET A 240 -20.77 10.08 -7.41
N GLY A 241 -20.71 9.72 -8.68
CA GLY A 241 -19.67 10.17 -9.60
C GLY A 241 -18.29 9.59 -9.28
N THR A 242 -18.23 8.37 -8.74
CA THR A 242 -16.97 7.65 -8.46
C THR A 242 -16.58 6.67 -9.55
N ASN A 243 -17.45 6.45 -10.55
CA ASN A 243 -17.13 5.66 -11.73
C ASN A 243 -16.09 6.37 -12.61
N LEU A 244 -15.02 5.65 -12.96
CA LEU A 244 -13.87 6.14 -13.74
C LEU A 244 -14.00 5.90 -15.26
N GLY A 245 -15.16 5.42 -15.72
CA GLY A 245 -15.40 5.00 -17.09
C GLY A 245 -16.50 5.76 -17.82
N ARG A 246 -17.08 5.08 -18.81
CA ARG A 246 -18.24 5.58 -19.55
C ARG A 246 -19.51 5.25 -18.77
N TYR A 247 -20.26 6.28 -18.42
CA TYR A 247 -21.55 6.16 -17.77
C TYR A 247 -22.58 5.53 -18.73
N PRO A 248 -23.32 4.49 -18.29
CA PRO A 248 -24.41 3.94 -19.08
C PRO A 248 -25.47 5.00 -19.41
N ARG A 249 -26.13 4.91 -20.57
CA ARG A 249 -27.18 5.85 -21.00
C ARG A 249 -28.29 6.03 -19.95
N HIS A 250 -28.60 4.98 -19.22
CA HIS A 250 -29.68 4.94 -18.23
C HIS A 250 -29.25 5.43 -16.84
N SER A 251 -27.96 5.67 -16.62
CA SER A 251 -27.43 6.18 -15.36
C SER A 251 -27.63 7.69 -15.23
N ILE A 252 -27.55 8.19 -13.99
CA ILE A 252 -27.57 9.60 -13.64
C ILE A 252 -26.56 9.85 -12.52
N THR A 253 -25.96 11.03 -12.50
CA THR A 253 -24.99 11.46 -11.49
C THR A 253 -25.53 12.64 -10.73
N TYR A 254 -25.61 12.53 -9.40
CA TYR A 254 -26.09 13.57 -8.50
C TYR A 254 -24.96 14.34 -7.82
N ALA A 255 -23.78 13.71 -7.65
CA ALA A 255 -22.59 14.32 -7.07
C ALA A 255 -21.32 13.81 -7.78
N ASN A 256 -20.19 14.52 -7.64
CA ASN A 256 -18.90 14.07 -8.17
C ASN A 256 -17.87 13.97 -7.04
N VAL A 257 -18.08 12.97 -6.18
CA VAL A 257 -17.27 12.75 -4.97
C VAL A 257 -15.80 12.52 -5.31
N MET A 258 -15.52 11.87 -6.45
CA MET A 258 -14.14 11.62 -6.88
C MET A 258 -13.44 12.92 -7.26
N ALA A 259 -14.09 13.83 -8.00
CA ALA A 259 -13.51 15.13 -8.33
C ALA A 259 -13.26 15.96 -7.07
N ASP A 260 -14.19 15.97 -6.12
CA ASP A 260 -14.05 16.71 -4.86
C ASP A 260 -12.89 16.15 -4.02
N ALA A 261 -12.77 14.82 -3.92
CA ALA A 261 -11.66 14.17 -3.22
C ALA A 261 -10.31 14.50 -3.86
N VAL A 262 -10.20 14.42 -5.20
CA VAL A 262 -8.98 14.79 -5.93
C VAL A 262 -8.66 16.28 -5.73
N GLY A 263 -9.67 17.15 -5.73
CA GLY A 263 -9.53 18.58 -5.48
C GLY A 263 -8.93 18.86 -4.09
N ALA A 264 -9.50 18.24 -3.06
CA ALA A 264 -9.04 18.37 -1.68
C ALA A 264 -7.59 17.89 -1.50
N LEU A 265 -7.26 16.72 -2.07
CA LEU A 265 -5.90 16.17 -2.00
C LEU A 265 -4.89 17.03 -2.76
N LYS A 266 -5.26 17.56 -3.94
CA LYS A 266 -4.41 18.50 -4.69
C LYS A 266 -4.19 19.80 -3.91
N GLN A 267 -5.21 20.30 -3.22
CA GLN A 267 -5.06 21.49 -2.37
C GLN A 267 -4.08 21.22 -1.23
N PHE A 268 -4.23 20.10 -0.52
CA PHE A 268 -3.30 19.72 0.53
C PHE A 268 -1.85 19.61 0.03
N CYS A 269 -1.62 18.99 -1.14
CA CYS A 269 -0.30 18.94 -1.75
C CYS A 269 0.29 20.34 -2.02
N ARG A 270 -0.52 21.29 -2.50
CA ARG A 270 -0.09 22.68 -2.71
C ARG A 270 0.21 23.38 -1.40
N ASP A 271 -0.60 23.17 -0.37
CA ASP A 271 -0.42 23.81 0.93
C ASP A 271 0.88 23.34 1.59
N VAL A 272 1.21 22.05 1.49
CA VAL A 272 2.48 21.50 1.97
C VAL A 272 3.66 22.04 1.16
N ALA A 273 3.56 22.03 -0.18
CA ALA A 273 4.66 22.47 -1.04
C ALA A 273 4.98 23.97 -0.91
N SER A 274 3.96 24.79 -0.64
CA SER A 274 4.10 26.23 -0.43
C SER A 274 4.45 26.61 1.02
N GLY A 275 4.39 25.67 1.95
CA GLY A 275 4.52 25.94 3.39
C GLY A 275 3.29 26.59 4.03
N ALA A 276 2.16 26.72 3.30
CA ALA A 276 0.89 27.18 3.86
C ALA A 276 0.32 26.20 4.91
N TYR A 277 0.64 24.92 4.78
CA TYR A 277 0.40 23.91 5.81
C TYR A 277 1.73 23.28 6.28
N PRO A 278 1.93 23.11 7.60
CA PRO A 278 1.01 23.47 8.70
C PRO A 278 0.99 24.97 9.04
N GLU A 279 -0.21 25.54 9.24
CA GLU A 279 -0.36 26.84 9.93
C GLU A 279 0.09 26.78 11.40
N ALA A 280 0.39 27.95 12.00
CA ALA A 280 0.79 28.07 13.40
C ALA A 280 -0.16 27.41 14.42
N LYS A 281 -1.48 27.34 14.13
CA LYS A 281 -2.47 26.66 14.99
C LYS A 281 -2.31 25.13 15.02
N HIS A 282 -1.69 24.55 13.99
CA HIS A 282 -1.40 23.13 13.91
C HIS A 282 -0.06 22.78 14.57
N CYS A 283 0.81 23.78 14.80
CA CYS A 283 2.11 23.59 15.43
C CYS A 283 2.01 23.62 16.96
N ILE A 284 2.52 22.58 17.62
CA ILE A 284 2.65 22.56 19.07
C ILE A 284 3.83 23.46 19.46
N LYS A 285 3.60 24.39 20.39
CA LYS A 285 4.62 25.31 20.88
C LYS A 285 5.38 24.69 22.05
N ILE A 286 6.69 24.89 22.06
CA ILE A 286 7.54 24.76 23.26
C ILE A 286 7.77 26.15 23.82
N LYS A 287 7.88 26.28 25.15
CA LYS A 287 8.28 27.55 25.77
C LYS A 287 9.76 27.82 25.46
N ASP A 288 10.12 29.08 25.28
CA ASP A 288 11.45 29.47 24.83
C ASP A 288 12.57 29.03 25.80
N ASP A 289 12.29 29.04 27.11
CA ASP A 289 13.21 28.59 28.17
C ASP A 289 13.49 27.07 28.10
N GLU A 290 12.44 26.28 27.90
CA GLU A 290 12.55 24.83 27.71
C GLU A 290 13.23 24.48 26.38
N PHE A 291 13.00 25.25 25.32
CA PHE A 291 13.70 25.08 24.05
C PHE A 291 15.19 25.37 24.18
N ALA A 292 15.57 26.44 24.87
CA ALA A 292 16.97 26.74 25.17
C ALA A 292 17.62 25.64 26.03
N ALA A 293 16.88 25.10 27.01
CA ALA A 293 17.34 23.95 27.81
C ALA A 293 17.52 22.68 26.97
N PHE A 294 16.64 22.44 25.99
CA PHE A 294 16.79 21.37 25.01
C PHE A 294 18.03 21.56 24.14
N LEU A 295 18.25 22.75 23.57
CA LEU A 295 19.42 23.03 22.73
C LEU A 295 20.73 22.81 23.50
N ARG A 296 20.81 23.24 24.78
CA ARG A 296 21.98 22.96 25.64
C ARG A 296 22.27 21.48 25.85
N ARG A 297 21.26 20.61 25.78
CA ARG A 297 21.41 19.16 25.95
C ARG A 297 21.81 18.44 24.67
N VAL A 298 21.45 18.99 23.51
CA VAL A 298 21.66 18.36 22.20
C VAL A 298 22.88 18.91 21.48
N ILE A 299 23.19 20.19 21.65
CA ILE A 299 24.41 20.81 21.13
C ILE A 299 25.57 20.41 22.04
N ARG A 300 26.35 19.41 21.63
CA ARG A 300 27.63 19.07 22.27
C ARG A 300 28.72 19.98 21.70
N ILE A 301 29.20 20.91 22.51
CA ILE A 301 30.42 21.67 22.19
C ILE A 301 31.61 20.71 22.41
N PHE A 302 32.23 20.25 21.33
CA PHE A 302 33.49 19.52 21.36
C PHE A 302 34.65 20.51 21.21
N PHE A 303 35.51 20.60 22.23
CA PHE A 303 36.80 21.29 22.14
C PHE A 303 37.84 20.28 21.68
N ASP A 304 38.17 20.26 20.39
CA ASP A 304 39.03 19.21 19.83
C ASP A 304 40.53 19.49 19.94
N SER A 305 40.97 20.74 20.17
CA SER A 305 42.39 21.05 20.43
C SER A 305 42.63 22.53 20.73
N VAL A 306 43.48 22.81 21.72
CA VAL A 306 44.24 24.07 21.80
C VAL A 306 45.53 23.83 21.02
N VAL A 307 45.69 24.42 19.84
CA VAL A 307 46.97 24.37 19.12
C VAL A 307 47.86 25.47 19.68
N VAL A 308 48.81 25.11 20.53
CA VAL A 308 49.92 25.98 20.91
C VAL A 308 50.95 25.88 19.81
N VAL A 309 51.14 26.96 19.04
CA VAL A 309 52.24 27.03 18.06
C VAL A 309 53.48 27.52 18.81
N ASP A 310 54.45 26.61 18.91
CA ASP A 310 55.84 26.75 19.38
C ASP A 310 56.11 27.20 20.84
N ASN A 311 56.00 26.24 21.77
CA ASN A 311 57.05 25.93 22.77
C ASN A 311 56.68 24.63 23.53
N PRO A 312 57.46 23.54 23.49
CA PRO A 312 57.08 22.26 24.11
C PRO A 312 56.98 22.23 25.64
N ASN A 313 57.22 23.35 26.35
CA ASN A 313 57.21 23.39 27.82
C ASN A 313 56.23 24.42 28.46
N ALA A 314 55.29 25.01 27.72
CA ALA A 314 54.32 25.96 28.29
C ALA A 314 52.90 25.36 28.42
N LEU A 315 52.53 24.98 29.65
CA LEU A 315 51.16 24.58 30.00
C LEU A 315 50.32 25.83 30.33
N ILE A 316 49.60 26.38 29.34
CA ILE A 316 48.65 27.49 29.58
C ILE A 316 47.33 26.90 30.11
N ARG A 317 47.06 27.08 31.41
CA ARG A 317 45.72 26.82 31.99
C ARG A 317 44.77 27.95 31.63
N ILE A 318 43.89 27.72 30.66
CA ILE A 318 42.74 28.61 30.40
C ILE A 318 41.70 28.34 31.49
N TYR A 319 41.40 29.35 32.31
CA TYR A 319 40.46 29.19 33.42
C TYR A 319 38.99 29.17 32.93
N PRO A 320 38.12 28.34 33.55
CA PRO A 320 36.73 28.12 33.10
C PRO A 320 35.89 29.39 32.92
N LYS A 321 36.16 30.45 33.70
CA LYS A 321 35.40 31.71 33.66
C LYS A 321 35.56 32.51 32.37
N VAL A 322 36.69 32.35 31.66
CA VAL A 322 36.91 33.02 30.37
C VAL A 322 36.12 32.33 29.26
N LEU A 323 36.07 30.99 29.29
CA LEU A 323 35.26 30.16 28.41
C LEU A 323 33.76 30.41 28.59
N GLU A 324 33.29 30.57 29.83
CA GLU A 324 31.90 30.91 30.14
C GLU A 324 31.46 32.26 29.55
N SER A 325 32.35 33.25 29.53
CA SER A 325 32.09 34.57 28.96
C SER A 325 31.96 34.53 27.44
N VAL A 326 32.83 33.79 26.76
CA VAL A 326 32.84 33.67 25.30
C VAL A 326 31.65 32.84 24.80
N CYS A 327 31.28 31.77 25.53
CA CYS A 327 30.10 30.96 25.20
C CYS A 327 28.80 31.75 25.37
N LYS A 328 28.67 32.60 26.40
CA LYS A 328 27.48 33.45 26.59
C LYS A 328 27.28 34.47 25.45
N ASP A 329 28.35 35.04 24.93
CA ASP A 329 28.27 35.99 23.80
C ASP A 329 27.94 35.29 22.47
N ALA A 330 28.49 34.10 22.24
CA ALA A 330 28.17 33.28 21.07
C ALA A 330 26.73 32.73 21.10
N GLU A 331 26.19 32.43 22.28
CA GLU A 331 24.77 32.08 22.48
C GLU A 331 23.83 33.28 22.26
N ALA A 332 24.28 34.51 22.59
CA ALA A 332 23.46 35.72 22.47
C ALA A 332 23.38 36.29 21.05
N ASN A 333 24.36 36.04 20.18
CA ASN A 333 24.45 36.62 18.83
C ASN A 333 24.78 35.60 17.72
N PRO A 334 23.89 34.64 17.40
CA PRO A 334 24.16 33.54 16.47
C PRO A 334 24.22 33.93 14.97
N HIS A 335 24.01 35.21 14.61
CA HIS A 335 23.93 35.69 13.23
C HIS A 335 25.06 36.65 12.80
N VAL A 336 26.06 36.89 13.65
CA VAL A 336 27.17 37.81 13.31
C VAL A 336 28.18 37.09 12.41
N TYR A 337 28.18 37.45 11.12
CA TYR A 337 29.25 37.13 10.18
C TYR A 337 30.41 38.11 10.38
N TYR A 338 31.61 37.63 10.69
CA TYR A 338 32.83 38.44 10.60
C TYR A 338 33.42 38.29 9.19
N PRO A 339 33.45 39.36 8.38
CA PRO A 339 34.03 39.29 7.05
C PRO A 339 35.55 39.12 7.16
N TRP A 340 36.06 38.26 6.30
CA TRP A 340 37.48 38.11 6.02
C TRP A 340 37.86 39.28 5.11
N ASP A 341 38.73 40.19 5.55
CA ASP A 341 39.40 41.08 4.60
C ASP A 341 40.92 41.04 4.78
N THR A 342 41.56 40.60 3.72
CA THR A 342 43.01 40.53 3.55
C THR A 342 43.46 41.84 2.93
N GLY A 343 44.01 42.76 3.72
CA GLY A 343 44.69 43.91 3.14
C GLY A 343 44.86 45.07 4.10
N THR A 344 46.13 45.41 4.32
CA THR A 344 46.64 46.69 4.83
C THR A 344 45.73 47.89 4.58
N GLY A 345 45.17 48.47 5.64
CA GLY A 345 44.48 49.75 5.61
C GLY A 345 43.79 50.04 6.94
N ASP A 346 44.13 51.15 7.58
CA ASP A 346 43.53 51.60 8.84
C ASP A 346 42.00 51.72 8.73
N VAL A 347 41.27 50.86 9.46
CA VAL A 347 39.85 51.04 9.73
C VAL A 347 39.61 50.84 11.22
N GLU A 348 39.49 51.95 11.95
CA GLU A 348 38.83 52.00 13.25
C GLU A 348 37.35 51.60 13.07
N VAL A 349 37.00 50.36 13.39
CA VAL A 349 35.62 50.00 13.75
C VAL A 349 35.58 49.66 15.22
N ALA A 350 35.18 50.66 16.01
CA ALA A 350 34.99 50.59 17.43
C ALA A 350 33.75 49.78 17.79
N THR A 351 33.96 48.54 18.26
CA THR A 351 33.23 47.97 19.41
C THR A 351 34.20 47.10 20.19
N ASN A 352 34.98 47.77 21.04
CA ASN A 352 35.85 47.17 22.06
C ASN A 352 35.02 46.34 23.05
N HIS A 353 35.12 45.01 23.01
CA HIS A 353 35.06 44.22 24.24
C HIS A 353 36.46 43.68 24.55
N ARG A 354 37.26 44.55 25.16
CA ARG A 354 38.49 44.18 25.85
C ARG A 354 38.12 43.28 27.02
N VAL A 355 38.25 41.96 26.89
CA VAL A 355 38.39 41.09 28.07
C VAL A 355 39.81 41.23 28.57
N ALA A 356 40.05 42.30 29.33
CA ALA A 356 41.30 42.49 30.07
C ALA A 356 41.26 41.62 31.33
N THR A 357 41.54 40.33 31.21
CA THR A 357 41.84 39.51 32.39
C THR A 357 43.28 39.77 32.81
N ARG A 358 43.47 40.57 33.88
CA ARG A 358 44.73 40.67 34.60
C ARG A 358 45.07 39.30 35.20
N MET A 359 45.96 38.55 34.56
CA MET A 359 46.92 37.74 35.32
C MET A 359 47.94 38.72 35.94
N ALA A 360 48.60 38.36 37.04
CA ALA A 360 49.49 39.24 37.82
C ALA A 360 50.54 40.03 36.96
N PRO A 361 51.14 41.12 37.49
CA PRO A 361 51.44 42.34 36.75
C PRO A 361 52.48 42.15 35.64
N GLY A 362 52.14 42.58 34.42
CA GLY A 362 53.17 43.01 33.47
C GLY A 362 52.94 42.82 31.97
N ILE A 363 52.08 41.91 31.49
CA ILE A 363 51.98 41.68 30.02
C ILE A 363 50.54 41.34 29.58
N PRO A 364 49.90 42.16 28.72
CA PRO A 364 48.62 41.82 28.11
C PRO A 364 48.82 40.84 26.94
N VAL A 365 48.21 39.65 27.00
CA VAL A 365 48.17 38.72 25.87
C VAL A 365 46.91 38.98 25.04
N ARG A 366 47.07 39.26 23.75
CA ARG A 366 45.96 39.29 22.78
C ARG A 366 45.76 37.89 22.22
N ALA A 367 44.57 37.33 22.44
CA ALA A 367 44.14 36.09 21.79
C ALA A 367 43.01 36.42 20.83
N VAL A 368 43.10 35.93 19.60
CA VAL A 368 42.02 36.02 18.60
C VAL A 368 41.27 34.69 18.61
N CYS A 369 39.95 34.75 18.81
CA CYS A 369 39.09 33.56 18.80
C CYS A 369 38.34 33.49 17.46
N GLN A 370 38.48 32.38 16.74
CA GLN A 370 37.71 32.06 15.55
C GLN A 370 36.68 30.98 15.86
N VAL A 371 35.42 31.24 15.53
CA VAL A 371 34.30 30.31 15.73
C VAL A 371 33.79 29.87 14.36
N HIS A 372 33.86 28.58 14.08
CA HIS A 372 33.42 27.97 12.84
C HIS A 372 32.26 27.02 13.10
N ARG A 373 31.11 27.26 12.46
CA ARG A 373 30.00 26.31 12.46
C ARG A 373 30.32 25.17 11.50
N VAL A 374 30.46 23.95 12.03
CA VAL A 374 30.82 22.75 11.25
C VAL A 374 29.56 22.03 10.76
N SER A 375 28.50 22.05 11.56
CA SER A 375 27.15 21.59 11.18
C SER A 375 26.09 22.29 12.02
N ASP A 376 24.81 21.97 11.80
CA ASP A 376 23.72 22.54 12.60
C ASP A 376 23.80 22.23 14.09
N SER A 377 24.52 21.15 14.46
CA SER A 377 24.68 20.68 15.83
C SER A 377 26.12 20.74 16.36
N LEU A 378 27.08 21.30 15.58
CA LEU A 378 28.50 21.31 15.92
C LEU A 378 29.15 22.66 15.61
N VAL A 379 29.77 23.25 16.62
CA VAL A 379 30.54 24.50 16.52
C VAL A 379 31.96 24.23 16.97
N LYS A 380 32.94 24.59 16.14
CA LYS A 380 34.37 24.51 16.42
C LYS A 380 34.88 25.89 16.81
N VAL A 381 35.55 26.00 17.95
CA VAL A 381 36.18 27.25 18.41
C VAL A 381 37.69 27.07 18.40
N THR A 382 38.42 27.98 17.78
CA THR A 382 39.88 27.96 17.63
C THR A 382 40.47 29.25 18.19
N PHE A 383 41.42 29.15 19.11
CA PHE A 383 42.13 30.31 19.66
C PHE A 383 43.50 30.44 18.98
N LEU A 384 43.79 31.61 18.44
CA LEU A 384 45.09 32.00 17.90
C LEU A 384 45.76 32.96 18.87
N LEU A 385 46.92 32.58 19.36
CA LEU A 385 47.75 33.39 20.25
C LEU A 385 48.93 33.96 19.46
N ASP A 386 49.22 35.25 19.63
CA ASP A 386 50.32 35.93 18.96
C ASP A 386 51.68 35.51 19.58
N ALA A 387 52.52 34.85 18.79
CA ALA A 387 53.83 34.35 19.21
C ALA A 387 54.88 35.46 19.42
N SER A 388 54.62 36.71 19.00
CA SER A 388 55.56 37.83 19.18
C SER A 388 55.75 38.26 20.65
N ILE A 389 54.94 37.74 21.58
CA ILE A 389 55.05 38.00 23.02
C ILE A 389 55.94 36.96 23.73
N LEU A 390 56.21 35.79 23.12
CA LEU A 390 57.03 34.73 23.70
C LEU A 390 58.55 34.94 23.53
N GLY A 391 58.96 35.92 22.71
CA GLY A 391 60.37 36.27 22.48
C GLY A 391 61.05 37.09 23.59
N SER A 392 60.33 37.54 24.62
CA SER A 392 60.88 38.41 25.68
C SER A 392 60.90 37.79 27.09
N MET A 393 60.73 36.47 27.24
CA MET A 393 60.79 35.78 28.54
C MET A 393 62.06 34.93 28.75
N LEU A 394 63.20 35.35 28.17
CA LEU A 394 64.51 34.88 28.62
C LEU A 394 65.07 35.85 29.67
N HIS A 395 64.68 35.66 30.93
CA HIS A 395 65.42 36.19 32.07
C HIS A 395 65.95 35.02 32.92
N PRO A 396 67.24 34.95 33.30
CA PRO A 396 67.88 33.74 33.86
C PRO A 396 67.46 33.33 35.28
N ALA A 397 66.32 33.78 35.81
CA ALA A 397 65.96 33.60 37.23
C ALA A 397 65.02 32.41 37.54
N PHE A 398 64.74 31.53 36.58
CA PHE A 398 63.84 30.37 36.78
C PHE A 398 64.51 29.00 36.61
N ALA A 399 65.86 28.95 36.58
CA ALA A 399 66.61 27.71 36.37
C ALA A 399 66.87 26.87 37.64
N ASP A 400 66.51 27.33 38.85
CA ASP A 400 66.97 26.67 40.10
C ASP A 400 65.89 25.95 40.93
N ALA A 401 64.67 25.75 40.43
CA ALA A 401 63.58 25.19 41.27
C ALA A 401 63.22 23.70 41.02
N PHE A 402 63.87 22.97 40.12
CA PHE A 402 63.43 21.60 39.76
C PHE A 402 64.48 20.48 39.84
N TYR A 403 65.65 20.73 40.45
CA TYR A 403 66.64 19.68 40.72
C TYR A 403 67.02 19.60 42.20
N SER A 404 66.23 18.90 43.02
CA SER A 404 66.74 18.18 44.21
C SER A 404 65.65 17.36 44.94
N LYS A 405 65.54 16.05 44.68
CA LYS A 405 65.90 14.97 45.62
C LYS A 405 65.15 13.64 45.35
N PRO A 406 65.79 12.49 45.65
CA PRO A 406 65.34 11.14 45.30
C PRO A 406 64.73 10.37 46.49
N GLY A 407 63.75 9.49 46.25
CA GLY A 407 63.36 8.43 47.20
C GLY A 407 61.86 8.09 47.32
N GLY A 408 61.46 6.98 46.68
CA GLY A 408 60.59 5.90 47.22
C GLY A 408 59.14 6.16 47.67
N LEU A 409 58.18 5.55 46.96
CA LEU A 409 57.05 4.67 47.39
C LEU A 409 55.98 4.66 46.28
N GLU A 410 55.91 3.67 45.38
CA GLU A 410 55.31 2.32 45.48
C GLU A 410 53.76 2.22 45.33
N ALA A 411 53.37 1.43 44.31
CA ALA A 411 52.21 0.54 44.14
C ALA A 411 50.75 1.06 43.91
N VAL A 412 50.30 1.07 42.63
CA VAL A 412 49.33 0.15 41.94
C VAL A 412 48.19 -0.45 42.81
N PRO A 413 46.87 -0.51 42.41
CA PRO A 413 46.41 -1.32 41.25
C PRO A 413 45.07 -1.02 40.49
N TYR A 414 44.90 -1.77 39.37
CA TYR A 414 43.70 -2.10 38.53
C TYR A 414 43.17 -1.02 37.53
N VAL A 415 43.20 -1.12 36.19
CA VAL A 415 42.89 -2.15 35.14
C VAL A 415 41.38 -2.22 34.78
N GLU A 416 40.95 -1.60 33.67
CA GLU A 416 40.33 -2.22 32.46
C GLU A 416 39.73 -1.19 31.45
N GLU A 417 39.72 -1.60 30.16
CA GLU A 417 39.11 -1.00 28.95
C GLU A 417 39.83 0.13 28.19
N LEU A 418 40.88 -0.27 27.44
CA LEU A 418 41.23 0.35 26.16
C LEU A 418 41.34 -0.74 25.08
N THR A 419 40.20 -1.14 24.55
CA THR A 419 40.08 -2.00 23.39
C THR A 419 39.98 -1.14 22.12
N ARG A 420 40.94 -1.36 21.22
CA ARG A 420 40.92 -1.16 19.77
C ARG A 420 39.53 -0.90 19.16
N PHE A 421 39.41 0.09 18.28
CA PHE A 421 38.92 -0.13 16.92
C PHE A 421 39.55 0.85 15.93
N HIS A 422 40.05 0.26 14.84
CA HIS A 422 40.51 0.92 13.62
C HIS A 422 39.33 1.60 12.91
N VAL A 423 39.56 2.79 12.37
CA VAL A 423 38.90 3.25 11.14
C VAL A 423 39.98 3.80 10.22
N PHE A 424 40.20 3.08 9.11
CA PHE A 424 40.82 3.62 7.91
C PHE A 424 39.90 4.72 7.35
N CYS A 425 40.43 5.93 7.17
CA CYS A 425 39.86 6.94 6.30
C CYS A 425 40.95 7.31 5.29
N ASP A 426 40.89 6.70 4.11
CA ASP A 426 41.71 7.15 2.99
C ASP A 426 41.11 8.43 2.40
N GLY A 427 41.84 9.52 2.63
CA GLY A 427 42.22 10.51 1.64
C GLY A 427 41.15 11.08 0.72
N ILE A 428 40.73 12.33 0.99
CA ILE A 428 40.46 13.29 -0.07
C ILE A 428 41.28 14.55 0.21
N TYR A 429 42.32 14.73 -0.61
CA TYR A 429 43.06 15.96 -0.80
C TYR A 429 42.25 16.93 -1.67
N ALA A 430 42.30 18.19 -1.26
CA ALA A 430 42.51 19.41 -2.05
C ALA A 430 42.00 19.52 -3.50
N ASP A 431 41.27 20.62 -3.67
CA ASP A 431 41.52 21.73 -4.59
C ASP A 431 40.60 21.93 -5.80
N SER A 432 40.24 23.20 -5.85
CA SER A 432 39.48 23.94 -6.83
C SER A 432 40.18 24.00 -8.19
N GLN A 433 39.41 23.94 -9.28
CA GLN A 433 39.32 24.97 -10.33
C GLN A 433 38.46 24.48 -11.51
N GLU A 434 37.75 25.44 -12.10
CA GLU A 434 36.68 25.33 -13.09
C GLU A 434 37.04 24.62 -14.41
N LYS A 435 36.09 23.87 -15.00
CA LYS A 435 35.69 23.89 -16.46
C LYS A 435 34.65 22.79 -16.83
N PRO A 436 33.95 22.88 -17.99
CA PRO A 436 32.48 22.71 -18.09
C PRO A 436 31.95 21.29 -18.33
N SER A 437 30.66 21.15 -18.03
CA SER A 437 29.77 19.97 -18.11
C SER A 437 30.10 18.89 -19.16
N ALA A 438 30.27 17.66 -18.66
CA ALA A 438 30.42 16.40 -19.38
C ALA A 438 29.20 15.97 -20.25
N ALA A 439 28.21 16.83 -20.45
CA ALA A 439 27.06 16.59 -21.32
C ALA A 439 27.42 16.68 -22.82
N ARG A 440 28.50 17.38 -23.18
CA ARG A 440 28.92 17.57 -24.58
C ARG A 440 29.87 16.48 -25.10
N ALA A 441 30.68 15.87 -24.21
CA ALA A 441 31.66 14.84 -24.57
C ALA A 441 31.05 13.45 -24.87
N ARG A 442 29.82 13.17 -24.42
CA ARG A 442 29.09 11.95 -24.79
C ARG A 442 28.46 12.00 -26.20
N ARG A 443 28.27 13.19 -26.77
CA ARG A 443 27.59 13.39 -28.07
C ARG A 443 28.53 13.26 -29.28
N GLU A 444 29.84 13.43 -29.10
CA GLU A 444 30.82 13.40 -30.21
C GLU A 444 31.55 12.06 -30.38
N ARG A 445 31.50 11.16 -29.39
CA ARG A 445 32.13 9.82 -29.48
C ARG A 445 31.36 8.81 -30.35
N ARG A 446 30.12 9.11 -30.76
CA ARG A 446 29.30 8.27 -31.68
C ARG A 446 29.58 8.53 -33.17
N LYS A 447 30.39 9.53 -33.54
CA LYS A 447 30.63 9.92 -34.95
C LYS A 447 31.86 9.28 -35.61
N ARG A 448 32.53 8.32 -34.98
CA ARG A 448 33.73 7.67 -35.56
C ARG A 448 33.79 6.18 -35.24
N GLN A 449 33.09 5.36 -36.02
CA GLN A 449 33.48 3.98 -36.37
C GLN A 449 32.56 3.44 -37.47
N GLY A 450 33.17 2.82 -38.47
CA GLY A 450 32.60 2.58 -39.79
C GLY A 450 31.51 1.51 -39.87
N THR A 451 30.56 1.81 -40.76
CA THR A 451 29.62 0.97 -41.52
C THR A 451 29.68 -0.55 -41.35
N VAL A 452 28.65 -1.08 -40.68
CA VAL A 452 27.99 -2.36 -41.00
C VAL A 452 26.50 -2.04 -41.17
N GLN A 453 25.93 -2.34 -42.34
CA GLN A 453 24.52 -2.07 -42.63
C GLN A 453 23.62 -2.85 -41.65
N THR A 454 22.93 -2.11 -40.80
CA THR A 454 21.86 -2.60 -39.91
C THR A 454 20.51 -2.17 -40.46
N PRO A 455 19.44 -2.97 -40.29
CA PRO A 455 18.11 -2.62 -40.81
C PRO A 455 17.61 -1.35 -40.13
N ILE A 456 16.92 -0.51 -40.91
CA ILE A 456 16.40 0.80 -40.49
C ILE A 456 15.41 0.59 -39.32
N VAL A 457 15.78 1.01 -38.12
CA VAL A 457 14.88 1.15 -36.96
C VAL A 457 14.19 2.52 -37.07
N PRO A 458 12.86 2.61 -37.08
CA PRO A 458 12.17 3.91 -37.05
C PRO A 458 12.50 4.65 -35.75
N ASP A 459 12.67 5.96 -35.87
CA ASP A 459 13.06 6.87 -34.78
C ASP A 459 12.25 6.72 -33.49
N ILE A 460 12.90 7.10 -32.39
CA ILE A 460 12.34 7.21 -31.03
C ILE A 460 10.98 7.91 -31.10
N VAL A 461 9.89 7.16 -30.90
CA VAL A 461 8.54 7.72 -30.81
C VAL A 461 8.47 8.54 -29.52
N GLU A 462 8.19 9.85 -29.61
CA GLU A 462 7.99 10.70 -28.44
C GLU A 462 6.79 10.21 -27.60
N GLU A 463 6.85 10.41 -26.28
CA GLU A 463 5.90 9.80 -25.33
C GLU A 463 4.45 10.25 -25.57
N GLU A 464 4.25 11.50 -26.03
CA GLU A 464 2.93 12.03 -26.44
C GLU A 464 2.35 11.31 -27.68
N ASP A 465 3.20 10.97 -28.65
CA ASP A 465 2.80 10.30 -29.89
C ASP A 465 2.50 8.81 -29.66
N LEU A 466 3.19 8.18 -28.69
CA LEU A 466 2.90 6.83 -28.24
C LEU A 466 1.54 6.74 -27.53
N SER A 467 1.18 7.72 -26.69
CA SER A 467 -0.13 7.74 -26.02
C SER A 467 -1.28 7.94 -27.00
N LEU A 468 -1.15 8.85 -27.98
CA LEU A 468 -2.12 9.04 -29.06
C LEU A 468 -2.32 7.76 -29.89
N ARG A 469 -1.23 7.10 -30.28
CA ARG A 469 -1.27 5.81 -30.98
C ARG A 469 -1.90 4.70 -30.15
N CYS A 470 -1.56 4.60 -28.86
CA CYS A 470 -2.14 3.61 -27.96
C CYS A 470 -3.65 3.82 -27.75
N GLU A 471 -4.11 5.07 -27.70
CA GLU A 471 -5.53 5.40 -27.56
C GLU A 471 -6.31 5.11 -28.85
N ALA A 472 -5.71 5.38 -30.03
CA ALA A 472 -6.28 4.99 -31.33
C ALA A 472 -6.40 3.47 -31.46
N LEU A 473 -5.38 2.71 -31.03
CA LEU A 473 -5.39 1.25 -31.01
C LEU A 473 -6.30 0.65 -29.93
N ARG A 474 -6.59 1.39 -28.85
CA ARG A 474 -7.56 0.98 -27.80
C ARG A 474 -8.95 0.75 -28.37
N ILE A 475 -9.36 1.59 -29.32
CA ILE A 475 -10.66 1.52 -30.01
C ILE A 475 -10.70 0.32 -30.98
N GLN A 476 -9.53 -0.19 -31.38
CA GLN A 476 -9.37 -1.27 -32.35
C GLN A 476 -8.80 -2.55 -31.72
N LEU A 477 -8.94 -2.75 -30.40
CA LEU A 477 -8.33 -3.88 -29.69
C LEU A 477 -8.67 -5.25 -30.31
N ASP A 478 -9.86 -5.39 -30.90
CA ASP A 478 -10.32 -6.60 -31.61
C ASP A 478 -9.79 -6.74 -33.05
N ARG A 479 -9.27 -5.67 -33.63
CA ARG A 479 -8.71 -5.61 -35.00
C ARG A 479 -7.18 -5.51 -35.03
N PHE A 480 -6.54 -5.29 -33.88
CA PHE A 480 -5.09 -5.19 -33.74
C PHE A 480 -4.41 -6.46 -34.26
N GLN A 481 -3.54 -6.32 -35.26
CA GLN A 481 -2.79 -7.43 -35.81
C GLN A 481 -1.41 -7.50 -35.17
N ALA A 482 -0.96 -8.72 -34.88
CA ALA A 482 0.33 -8.94 -34.24
C ALA A 482 1.52 -8.44 -35.07
N SER A 483 1.37 -8.34 -36.40
CA SER A 483 2.35 -7.73 -37.30
C SER A 483 2.59 -6.25 -36.99
N GLU A 484 1.60 -5.53 -36.44
CA GLU A 484 1.70 -4.12 -36.08
C GLU A 484 2.52 -3.91 -34.80
N ALA A 485 2.76 -4.97 -34.02
CA ALA A 485 3.57 -4.91 -32.81
C ALA A 485 5.08 -5.00 -33.08
N VAL A 486 5.49 -5.43 -34.28
CA VAL A 486 6.90 -5.65 -34.63
C VAL A 486 7.68 -4.33 -34.56
N GLY A 487 8.79 -4.35 -33.82
CA GLY A 487 9.64 -3.18 -33.53
C GLY A 487 9.10 -2.27 -32.43
N MET A 488 7.92 -2.57 -31.88
CA MET A 488 7.22 -1.72 -30.91
C MET A 488 6.89 -2.46 -29.60
N VAL A 489 7.30 -3.73 -29.45
CA VAL A 489 6.92 -4.57 -28.31
C VAL A 489 7.39 -3.96 -27.00
N TRP A 490 8.64 -3.51 -26.92
CA TRP A 490 9.17 -2.90 -25.71
C TRP A 490 8.54 -1.54 -25.37
N PRO A 491 8.48 -0.55 -26.29
CA PRO A 491 7.78 0.71 -26.06
C PRO A 491 6.34 0.52 -25.59
N LEU A 492 5.56 -0.33 -26.27
CA LEU A 492 4.16 -0.59 -25.92
C LEU A 492 4.01 -1.29 -24.57
N SER A 493 4.90 -2.22 -24.24
CA SER A 493 4.85 -2.95 -22.96
C SER A 493 4.93 -2.03 -21.74
N ARG A 494 5.61 -0.89 -21.84
CA ARG A 494 5.73 0.08 -20.74
C ARG A 494 4.50 0.98 -20.59
N HIS A 495 3.65 1.06 -21.60
CA HIS A 495 2.46 1.91 -21.60
C HIS A 495 1.25 1.18 -20.99
N SER A 496 0.38 1.91 -20.29
CA SER A 496 -0.77 1.35 -19.55
C SER A 496 -1.80 0.64 -20.45
N VAL A 497 -1.99 1.14 -21.67
CA VAL A 497 -2.83 0.53 -22.71
C VAL A 497 -2.00 -0.40 -23.61
N GLY A 498 -0.77 0.00 -23.95
CA GLY A 498 0.09 -0.76 -24.86
C GLY A 498 0.42 -2.15 -24.33
N CYS A 499 0.59 -2.30 -23.02
CA CYS A 499 0.85 -3.61 -22.41
C CYS A 499 -0.32 -4.58 -22.60
N ARG A 500 -1.57 -4.09 -22.69
CA ARG A 500 -2.74 -4.92 -22.96
C ARG A 500 -2.78 -5.36 -24.43
N LEU A 501 -2.37 -4.50 -25.35
CA LEU A 501 -2.23 -4.83 -26.77
C LEU A 501 -1.19 -5.93 -26.97
N ILE A 502 -0.03 -5.82 -26.33
CA ILE A 502 1.01 -6.87 -26.42
C ILE A 502 0.52 -8.18 -25.79
N GLN A 503 -0.15 -8.13 -24.63
CA GLN A 503 -0.74 -9.33 -24.04
C GLN A 503 -1.76 -10.00 -24.96
N ARG A 504 -2.61 -9.21 -25.64
CA ARG A 504 -3.57 -9.73 -26.62
C ARG A 504 -2.89 -10.29 -27.85
N ALA A 505 -1.87 -9.62 -28.38
CA ALA A 505 -1.08 -10.11 -29.51
C ALA A 505 -0.48 -11.48 -29.19
N LEU A 506 0.05 -11.69 -27.99
CA LEU A 506 0.59 -12.99 -27.57
C LEU A 506 -0.48 -14.09 -27.48
N GLU A 507 -1.76 -13.77 -27.30
CA GLU A 507 -2.86 -14.75 -27.24
C GLU A 507 -3.37 -15.18 -28.61
N VAL A 508 -3.48 -14.24 -29.54
CA VAL A 508 -4.14 -14.48 -30.84
C VAL A 508 -3.18 -14.96 -31.92
N THR A 509 -1.88 -14.93 -31.62
CA THR A 509 -0.82 -15.17 -32.59
C THR A 509 -0.31 -16.60 -32.50
N PRO A 510 0.03 -17.25 -33.64
CA PRO A 510 0.71 -18.54 -33.63
C PRO A 510 1.99 -18.51 -32.78
N ALA A 511 2.25 -19.58 -32.03
CA ALA A 511 3.36 -19.65 -31.08
C ALA A 511 4.73 -19.27 -31.71
N SER A 512 4.99 -19.68 -32.95
CA SER A 512 6.24 -19.35 -33.66
C SER A 512 6.44 -17.86 -33.91
N PHE A 513 5.37 -17.09 -34.14
CA PHE A 513 5.45 -15.65 -34.34
C PHE A 513 5.45 -14.91 -32.99
N ALA A 514 4.70 -15.41 -32.00
CA ALA A 514 4.77 -14.88 -30.63
C ALA A 514 6.18 -15.02 -30.04
N GLU A 515 6.87 -16.13 -30.29
CA GLU A 515 8.28 -16.34 -29.92
C GLU A 515 9.22 -15.29 -30.55
N GLN A 516 8.95 -14.85 -31.78
CA GLN A 516 9.73 -13.78 -32.43
C GLN A 516 9.46 -12.41 -31.81
N LEU A 517 8.19 -12.08 -31.56
CA LEU A 517 7.80 -10.80 -30.96
C LEU A 517 8.43 -10.59 -29.58
N VAL A 518 8.43 -11.62 -28.74
CA VAL A 518 8.97 -11.49 -27.37
C VAL A 518 10.50 -11.35 -27.34
N MET A 519 11.21 -11.64 -28.44
CA MET A 519 12.65 -11.41 -28.50
C MET A 519 13.00 -9.93 -28.37
N GLU A 520 12.10 -9.01 -28.72
CA GLU A 520 12.29 -7.57 -28.50
C GLU A 520 12.32 -7.17 -27.02
N LEU A 521 11.87 -8.03 -26.11
CA LEU A 521 11.98 -7.81 -24.67
C LEU A 521 13.35 -8.20 -24.10
N ARG A 522 14.21 -8.86 -24.90
CA ARG A 522 15.57 -9.20 -24.47
C ARG A 522 16.38 -7.94 -24.23
N GLY A 523 17.13 -7.92 -23.14
CA GLY A 523 17.87 -6.76 -22.63
C GLY A 523 17.02 -5.78 -21.82
N HIS A 524 15.71 -5.99 -21.76
CA HIS A 524 14.75 -5.13 -21.06
C HIS A 524 14.00 -5.84 -19.92
N VAL A 525 14.35 -7.10 -19.60
CA VAL A 525 13.59 -7.92 -18.63
C VAL A 525 13.60 -7.28 -17.24
N LYS A 526 14.74 -6.75 -16.78
CA LYS A 526 14.84 -6.11 -15.46
C LYS A 526 13.94 -4.88 -15.35
N ASP A 527 13.96 -4.03 -16.37
CA ASP A 527 13.11 -2.84 -16.43
C ASP A 527 11.63 -3.22 -16.50
N ALA A 528 11.31 -4.26 -17.28
CA ALA A 528 9.96 -4.79 -17.40
C ALA A 528 9.43 -5.34 -16.07
N ALA A 529 10.26 -6.10 -15.33
CA ALA A 529 9.92 -6.66 -14.02
C ALA A 529 9.74 -5.60 -12.93
N SER A 530 10.32 -4.40 -13.12
CA SER A 530 10.12 -3.24 -12.25
C SER A 530 8.95 -2.34 -12.66
N SER A 531 8.45 -2.46 -13.89
CA SER A 531 7.40 -1.59 -14.41
C SER A 531 5.99 -2.02 -13.98
N PRO A 532 5.09 -1.09 -13.63
CA PRO A 532 3.69 -1.39 -13.29
C PRO A 532 2.87 -1.94 -14.46
N HIS A 533 3.37 -1.85 -15.69
CA HIS A 533 2.68 -2.30 -16.90
C HIS A 533 3.40 -3.46 -17.60
N ALA A 534 4.71 -3.35 -17.81
CA ALA A 534 5.46 -4.34 -18.58
C ALA A 534 5.59 -5.69 -17.84
N ASN A 535 5.47 -5.70 -16.50
CA ASN A 535 5.45 -6.94 -15.73
C ASN A 535 4.32 -7.89 -16.14
N TYR A 536 3.17 -7.37 -16.61
CA TYR A 536 2.07 -8.21 -17.08
C TYR A 536 2.40 -8.88 -18.41
N VAL A 537 3.17 -8.21 -19.26
CA VAL A 537 3.68 -8.80 -20.51
C VAL A 537 4.62 -9.96 -20.19
N LEU A 538 5.61 -9.79 -19.29
CA LEU A 538 6.50 -10.87 -18.89
C LEU A 538 5.74 -12.08 -18.30
N GLN A 539 4.75 -11.84 -17.44
CA GLN A 539 3.90 -12.92 -16.92
C GLN A 539 3.18 -13.63 -18.06
N LYS A 540 2.64 -12.89 -19.02
CA LYS A 540 1.95 -13.46 -20.17
C LYS A 540 2.88 -14.33 -21.01
N VAL A 541 4.10 -13.85 -21.29
CA VAL A 541 5.14 -14.62 -21.98
C VAL A 541 5.39 -15.97 -21.30
N ILE A 542 5.58 -15.97 -19.98
CA ILE A 542 5.83 -17.20 -19.20
C ILE A 542 4.63 -18.16 -19.24
N THR A 543 3.40 -17.63 -19.19
CA THR A 543 2.18 -18.46 -19.12
C THR A 543 1.71 -18.98 -20.47
N GLN A 544 2.06 -18.32 -21.58
CA GLN A 544 1.55 -18.64 -22.92
C GLN A 544 2.57 -19.37 -23.77
N LEU A 545 3.86 -19.06 -23.62
CA LEU A 545 4.90 -19.66 -24.44
C LEU A 545 5.48 -20.90 -23.78
N ARG A 546 6.16 -21.71 -24.59
CA ARG A 546 6.89 -22.88 -24.12
C ARG A 546 7.98 -22.44 -23.12
N PRO A 547 8.30 -23.25 -22.09
CA PRO A 547 9.30 -22.89 -21.09
C PRO A 547 10.66 -22.49 -21.70
N HIS A 548 11.12 -23.22 -22.73
CA HIS A 548 12.35 -22.89 -23.43
C HIS A 548 12.34 -21.48 -24.07
N ALA A 549 11.22 -21.04 -24.63
CA ALA A 549 11.11 -19.73 -25.27
C ALA A 549 11.10 -18.56 -24.27
N SER A 550 10.70 -18.81 -23.02
CA SER A 550 10.71 -17.82 -21.93
C SER A 550 11.98 -17.88 -21.06
N SER A 551 12.90 -18.80 -21.35
CA SER A 551 14.13 -19.04 -20.58
C SER A 551 15.01 -17.79 -20.41
N PHE A 552 15.05 -16.90 -21.41
CA PHE A 552 15.81 -15.64 -21.37
C PHE A 552 15.40 -14.73 -20.21
N ILE A 553 14.14 -14.81 -19.76
CA ILE A 553 13.64 -14.03 -18.62
C ILE A 553 14.38 -14.44 -17.36
N ALA A 554 14.54 -15.74 -17.13
CA ALA A 554 15.28 -16.24 -15.97
C ALA A 554 16.79 -15.93 -16.09
N GLU A 555 17.35 -15.99 -17.30
CA GLU A 555 18.76 -15.67 -17.56
C GLU A 555 19.09 -14.22 -17.26
N GLU A 556 18.27 -13.27 -17.72
CA GLU A 556 18.51 -11.85 -17.45
C GLU A 556 18.32 -11.49 -15.98
N LEU A 557 17.42 -12.17 -15.27
CA LEU A 557 17.20 -11.92 -13.85
C LEU A 557 18.27 -12.52 -12.93
N LEU A 558 19.16 -13.38 -13.45
CA LEU A 558 20.10 -14.21 -12.67
C LEU A 558 20.82 -13.46 -11.54
N ASP A 559 21.47 -12.33 -11.84
CA ASP A 559 22.28 -11.57 -10.87
C ASP A 559 21.45 -10.63 -9.98
N SER A 560 20.14 -10.58 -10.18
CA SER A 560 19.24 -9.65 -9.49
C SER A 560 18.00 -10.35 -8.91
N GLY A 561 17.97 -11.69 -8.91
CA GLY A 561 16.81 -12.47 -8.55
C GLY A 561 16.27 -12.13 -7.16
N ALA A 562 17.16 -12.00 -6.15
CA ALA A 562 16.73 -11.74 -4.78
C ALA A 562 16.16 -10.32 -4.59
N ARG A 563 16.68 -9.33 -5.32
CA ARG A 563 16.07 -8.00 -5.42
C ARG A 563 14.65 -8.09 -5.99
N PHE A 564 14.45 -8.85 -7.07
CA PHE A 564 13.12 -8.99 -7.68
C PHE A 564 12.16 -9.85 -6.87
N ALA A 565 12.65 -10.81 -6.08
CA ALA A 565 11.83 -11.54 -5.11
C ALA A 565 11.24 -10.61 -4.03
N ARG A 566 11.94 -9.53 -3.70
CA ARG A 566 11.46 -8.47 -2.80
C ARG A 566 10.63 -7.39 -3.51
N HIS A 567 10.54 -7.42 -4.84
CA HIS A 567 9.83 -6.40 -5.60
C HIS A 567 8.33 -6.72 -5.73
N ARG A 568 7.46 -5.72 -5.55
CA ARG A 568 5.99 -5.87 -5.61
C ARG A 568 5.43 -6.45 -6.91
N PHE A 569 6.16 -6.27 -8.02
CA PHE A 569 5.83 -6.86 -9.32
C PHE A 569 6.79 -8.00 -9.70
N GLY A 570 8.07 -7.88 -9.32
CA GLY A 570 9.11 -8.84 -9.69
C GLY A 570 8.87 -10.21 -9.06
N CYS A 571 8.32 -10.25 -7.84
CA CYS A 571 8.01 -11.50 -7.16
C CYS A 571 7.02 -12.33 -7.99
N ARG A 572 6.07 -11.69 -8.67
CA ARG A 572 5.07 -12.36 -9.53
C ARG A 572 5.72 -13.03 -10.74
N ILE A 573 6.76 -12.41 -11.31
CA ILE A 573 7.52 -13.00 -12.43
C ILE A 573 8.19 -14.29 -11.96
N LEU A 574 8.86 -14.25 -10.80
CA LEU A 574 9.51 -15.43 -10.21
C LEU A 574 8.49 -16.52 -9.85
N CYS A 575 7.33 -16.14 -9.31
CA CYS A 575 6.22 -17.08 -9.07
C CYS A 575 5.78 -17.75 -10.38
N ARG A 576 5.57 -16.99 -11.47
CA ARG A 576 5.20 -17.58 -12.77
C ARG A 576 6.28 -18.52 -13.31
N LEU A 577 7.56 -18.18 -13.17
CA LEU A 577 8.66 -19.08 -13.55
C LEU A 577 8.65 -20.39 -12.74
N LEU A 578 8.36 -20.33 -11.44
CA LEU A 578 8.19 -21.50 -10.57
C LEU A 578 6.89 -22.28 -10.82
N GLU A 579 5.90 -21.68 -11.47
CA GLU A 579 4.66 -22.37 -11.82
C GLU A 579 4.76 -23.09 -13.16
N HIS A 580 5.49 -22.53 -14.13
CA HIS A 580 5.48 -22.95 -15.53
C HIS A 580 6.84 -23.41 -16.09
N CYS A 581 7.96 -23.04 -15.46
CA CYS A 581 9.31 -23.22 -16.02
C CYS A 581 10.27 -23.90 -15.04
N THR A 582 9.78 -24.74 -14.12
CA THR A 582 10.61 -25.41 -13.08
C THR A 582 11.61 -26.41 -13.63
N THR A 583 11.32 -26.99 -14.79
CA THR A 583 12.21 -27.93 -15.50
C THR A 583 13.31 -27.23 -16.29
N GLU A 584 13.20 -25.92 -16.51
CA GLU A 584 14.20 -25.16 -17.27
C GLU A 584 15.46 -24.91 -16.43
N GLY A 585 16.62 -25.23 -16.99
CA GLY A 585 17.90 -25.06 -16.31
C GLY A 585 18.19 -23.61 -15.92
N SER A 586 17.72 -22.62 -16.71
CA SER A 586 17.88 -21.19 -16.38
C SER A 586 17.08 -20.81 -15.12
N THR A 587 15.83 -21.26 -15.01
CA THR A 587 15.01 -21.07 -13.80
C THR A 587 15.66 -21.72 -12.60
N GLN A 588 16.14 -22.97 -12.72
CA GLN A 588 16.80 -23.64 -11.61
C GLN A 588 18.08 -22.94 -11.14
N ARG A 589 18.90 -22.42 -12.07
CA ARG A 589 20.07 -21.59 -11.74
C ARG A 589 19.69 -20.29 -11.05
N LEU A 590 18.66 -19.61 -11.52
CA LEU A 590 18.13 -18.40 -10.90
C LEU A 590 17.69 -18.64 -9.46
N ILE A 591 16.90 -19.70 -9.21
CA ILE A 591 16.46 -20.04 -7.85
C ILE A 591 17.64 -20.45 -6.97
N SER A 592 18.61 -21.22 -7.50
CA SER A 592 19.85 -21.53 -6.77
C SER A 592 20.58 -20.26 -6.35
N LYS A 593 20.68 -19.26 -7.24
CA LYS A 593 21.35 -17.98 -6.96
C LYS A 593 20.60 -17.16 -5.91
N ILE A 594 19.26 -17.14 -5.96
CA ILE A 594 18.41 -16.46 -4.97
C ILE A 594 18.58 -17.04 -3.57
N LEU A 595 18.80 -18.35 -3.47
CA LEU A 595 18.93 -19.08 -2.21
C LEU A 595 20.38 -19.33 -1.79
N GLU A 596 21.35 -18.77 -2.52
CA GLU A 596 22.78 -19.02 -2.29
C GLU A 596 23.25 -18.46 -0.95
N ASP A 597 22.83 -17.23 -0.62
CA ASP A 597 23.08 -16.62 0.69
C ASP A 597 21.98 -17.03 1.68
N PRO A 598 22.31 -17.82 2.73
CA PRO A 598 21.33 -18.25 3.71
C PRO A 598 20.70 -17.11 4.52
N SER A 599 21.39 -15.96 4.66
CA SER A 599 20.87 -14.79 5.37
C SER A 599 19.82 -14.07 4.53
N GLU A 600 20.10 -13.84 3.24
CA GLU A 600 19.15 -13.25 2.30
C GLU A 600 17.94 -14.17 2.09
N ALA A 601 18.16 -15.49 1.98
CA ALA A 601 17.08 -16.47 1.90
C ALA A 601 16.15 -16.43 3.14
N LEU A 602 16.70 -16.23 4.34
CA LEU A 602 15.91 -16.10 5.57
C LEU A 602 15.08 -14.81 5.56
N GLU A 603 15.67 -13.70 5.12
CA GLU A 603 14.96 -12.44 4.94
C GLU A 603 13.80 -12.59 3.95
N LEU A 604 14.01 -13.32 2.85
CA LEU A 604 12.95 -13.60 1.87
C LEU A 604 11.77 -14.35 2.49
N CYS A 605 12.01 -15.34 3.36
CA CYS A 605 10.94 -16.03 4.11
C CYS A 605 10.07 -15.06 4.94
N ARG A 606 10.68 -13.98 5.46
CA ARG A 606 10.00 -12.98 6.31
C ARG A 606 9.47 -11.78 5.51
N HIS A 607 9.85 -11.64 4.25
CA HIS A 607 9.54 -10.46 3.44
C HIS A 607 8.09 -10.42 2.95
N ASN A 608 7.51 -9.21 2.82
CA ASN A 608 6.12 -9.00 2.39
C ASN A 608 5.78 -9.60 1.01
N PHE A 609 6.76 -9.73 0.13
CA PHE A 609 6.60 -10.34 -1.20
C PHE A 609 7.44 -11.61 -1.39
N GLY A 610 8.58 -11.70 -0.71
CA GLY A 610 9.56 -12.79 -0.90
C GLY A 610 9.02 -14.14 -0.44
N HIS A 611 8.21 -14.14 0.62
CA HIS A 611 7.66 -15.37 1.18
C HIS A 611 6.82 -16.16 0.16
N HIS A 612 6.13 -15.49 -0.78
CA HIS A 612 5.41 -16.16 -1.86
C HIS A 612 6.33 -16.92 -2.83
N VAL A 613 7.50 -16.36 -3.12
CA VAL A 613 8.50 -17.01 -3.98
C VAL A 613 9.05 -18.24 -3.27
N VAL A 614 9.45 -18.09 -2.00
CA VAL A 614 10.01 -19.21 -1.21
C VAL A 614 8.96 -20.31 -0.99
N GLN A 615 7.70 -19.94 -0.76
CA GLN A 615 6.60 -20.89 -0.65
C GLN A 615 6.44 -21.73 -1.93
N LEU A 616 6.46 -21.10 -3.11
CA LEU A 616 6.40 -21.82 -4.38
C LEU A 616 7.64 -22.68 -4.65
N VAL A 617 8.82 -22.27 -4.17
CA VAL A 617 10.01 -23.15 -4.19
C VAL A 617 9.73 -24.43 -3.41
N LEU A 618 9.11 -24.34 -2.23
CA LEU A 618 8.76 -25.51 -1.42
C LEU A 618 7.68 -26.36 -2.09
N GLU A 619 6.69 -25.75 -2.73
CA GLU A 619 5.60 -26.48 -3.39
C GLU A 619 6.08 -27.18 -4.68
N ARG A 620 6.79 -26.45 -5.56
CA ARG A 620 7.05 -26.86 -6.96
C ARG A 620 8.53 -26.92 -7.35
N GLY A 621 9.42 -26.36 -6.53
CA GLY A 621 10.85 -26.26 -6.83
C GLY A 621 11.58 -27.60 -6.81
N HIS A 622 12.82 -27.58 -7.30
CA HIS A 622 13.68 -28.76 -7.31
C HIS A 622 13.98 -29.23 -5.86
N PRO A 623 14.07 -30.54 -5.57
CA PRO A 623 14.31 -31.05 -4.20
C PRO A 623 15.49 -30.39 -3.47
N ARG A 624 16.58 -30.11 -4.20
CA ARG A 624 17.74 -29.37 -3.66
C ARG A 624 17.39 -27.98 -3.13
N HIS A 625 16.50 -27.25 -3.80
CA HIS A 625 16.07 -25.92 -3.34
C HIS A 625 15.18 -26.01 -2.11
N LYS A 626 14.32 -27.03 -2.03
CA LYS A 626 13.50 -27.30 -0.83
C LYS A 626 14.38 -27.55 0.39
N GLU A 627 15.45 -28.32 0.21
CA GLU A 627 16.43 -28.60 1.27
C GLU A 627 17.18 -27.33 1.72
N LEU A 628 17.58 -26.45 0.79
CA LEU A 628 18.19 -25.16 1.15
C LEU A 628 17.24 -24.28 1.97
N VAL A 629 15.98 -24.18 1.57
CA VAL A 629 14.97 -23.42 2.33
C VAL A 629 14.78 -24.04 3.70
N LEU A 630 14.73 -25.37 3.80
CA LEU A 630 14.60 -26.08 5.05
C LEU A 630 15.76 -25.78 6.02
N GLN A 631 17.00 -25.82 5.54
CA GLN A 631 18.20 -25.46 6.32
C GLN A 631 18.14 -24.02 6.85
N VAL A 632 17.65 -23.10 6.03
CA VAL A 632 17.47 -21.69 6.40
C VAL A 632 16.40 -21.54 7.49
N LEU A 633 15.27 -22.25 7.38
CA LEU A 633 14.21 -22.21 8.38
C LEU A 633 14.69 -22.73 9.75
N TYR A 634 15.53 -23.77 9.77
CA TYR A 634 16.06 -24.34 11.01
C TYR A 634 16.94 -23.40 11.83
N LYS A 635 17.53 -22.36 11.23
CA LYS A 635 18.34 -21.38 11.96
C LYS A 635 17.53 -20.65 13.04
N ASP A 636 16.23 -20.47 12.82
CA ASP A 636 15.36 -19.73 13.73
C ASP A 636 13.90 -20.19 13.57
N LEU A 637 13.67 -21.50 13.73
CA LEU A 637 12.42 -22.15 13.36
C LEU A 637 11.23 -21.64 14.17
N ALA A 638 11.38 -21.44 15.48
CA ALA A 638 10.31 -20.98 16.35
C ALA A 638 9.85 -19.57 15.97
N THR A 639 10.80 -18.62 15.82
CA THR A 639 10.49 -17.26 15.36
C THR A 639 9.88 -17.26 13.96
N ASN A 640 10.40 -18.09 13.04
CA ASN A 640 9.85 -18.21 11.69
C ASN A 640 8.39 -18.70 11.70
N ALA A 641 8.11 -19.73 12.50
CA ALA A 641 6.77 -20.27 12.66
C ALA A 641 5.80 -19.31 13.36
N ALA A 642 6.31 -18.42 14.21
CA ALA A 642 5.56 -17.34 14.86
C ALA A 642 5.39 -16.06 13.99
N HIS A 643 6.14 -15.93 12.89
CA HIS A 643 6.18 -14.71 12.09
C HIS A 643 4.97 -14.57 11.15
N ARG A 644 4.50 -13.33 10.93
CA ARG A 644 3.34 -13.00 10.06
C ARG A 644 3.42 -13.56 8.63
N ARG A 645 4.63 -13.69 8.09
CA ARG A 645 4.87 -14.14 6.71
C ARG A 645 5.57 -15.49 6.62
N ALA A 646 6.51 -15.76 7.52
CA ALA A 646 7.31 -16.98 7.45
C ALA A 646 6.53 -18.19 7.98
N SER A 647 5.45 -18.00 8.74
CA SER A 647 4.52 -19.07 9.12
C SER A 647 3.98 -19.82 7.89
N TYR A 648 3.57 -19.12 6.84
CA TYR A 648 3.13 -19.74 5.58
C TYR A 648 4.25 -20.55 4.89
N VAL A 649 5.51 -20.10 5.01
CA VAL A 649 6.66 -20.83 4.48
C VAL A 649 6.94 -22.09 5.29
N VAL A 650 6.82 -22.03 6.62
CA VAL A 650 6.93 -23.20 7.50
C VAL A 650 5.81 -24.20 7.23
N GLU A 651 4.57 -23.75 7.02
CA GLU A 651 3.46 -24.62 6.62
C GLU A 651 3.72 -25.30 5.27
N ALA A 652 4.23 -24.57 4.28
CA ALA A 652 4.60 -25.17 3.01
C ALA A 652 5.74 -26.19 3.15
N ALA A 653 6.70 -25.95 4.04
CA ALA A 653 7.80 -26.88 4.30
C ALA A 653 7.29 -28.18 4.96
N LEU A 654 6.37 -28.06 5.92
CA LEU A 654 5.71 -29.21 6.56
C LEU A 654 4.93 -30.08 5.57
N ASN A 655 4.43 -29.52 4.47
CA ASN A 655 3.61 -30.24 3.51
C ASN A 655 4.37 -30.74 2.28
N ASN A 656 5.47 -30.09 1.89
CA ASN A 656 6.07 -30.29 0.57
C ASN A 656 7.57 -30.67 0.56
N CYS A 657 8.25 -30.69 1.72
CA CYS A 657 9.63 -31.18 1.82
C CYS A 657 9.72 -32.71 1.75
N ALA A 658 10.93 -33.27 1.72
CA ALA A 658 11.10 -34.72 1.80
C ALA A 658 10.53 -35.27 3.14
N PRO A 659 10.02 -36.51 3.19
CA PRO A 659 9.40 -37.07 4.39
C PRO A 659 10.25 -36.95 5.66
N GLN A 660 11.56 -37.16 5.55
CA GLN A 660 12.48 -37.00 6.68
C GLN A 660 12.55 -35.54 7.17
N GLY A 661 12.58 -34.58 6.25
CA GLY A 661 12.57 -33.15 6.59
C GLY A 661 11.24 -32.73 7.24
N GLN A 662 10.11 -33.23 6.73
CA GLN A 662 8.79 -33.02 7.33
C GLN A 662 8.72 -33.58 8.76
N TYR A 663 9.20 -34.83 8.96
CA TYR A 663 9.26 -35.47 10.27
C TYR A 663 10.14 -34.67 11.25
N ASN A 664 11.32 -34.23 10.81
CA ASN A 664 12.22 -33.44 11.65
C ASN A 664 11.60 -32.09 12.03
N LEU A 665 10.90 -31.41 11.12
CA LEU A 665 10.19 -30.16 11.41
C LEU A 665 9.07 -30.40 12.42
N LEU A 666 8.26 -31.43 12.19
CA LEU A 666 7.17 -31.84 13.07
C LEU A 666 7.69 -32.08 14.49
N HIS A 667 8.75 -32.87 14.64
CA HIS A 667 9.34 -33.20 15.94
C HIS A 667 9.88 -31.97 16.68
N HIS A 668 10.50 -31.01 15.98
CA HIS A 668 10.99 -29.77 16.59
C HIS A 668 9.84 -28.83 16.98
N LEU A 669 8.83 -28.66 16.12
CA LEU A 669 7.71 -27.77 16.37
C LEU A 669 6.78 -28.29 17.48
N LEU A 670 6.77 -29.59 17.76
CA LEU A 670 6.03 -30.21 18.87
C LEU A 670 6.77 -30.18 20.22
N GLN A 671 7.96 -29.58 20.29
CA GLN A 671 8.65 -29.38 21.56
C GLN A 671 7.87 -28.38 22.43
N PRO A 672 7.73 -28.63 23.75
CA PRO A 672 6.94 -27.76 24.63
C PRO A 672 7.37 -26.28 24.61
N SER A 673 8.67 -26.00 24.52
CA SER A 673 9.20 -24.62 24.44
C SER A 673 8.74 -23.90 23.16
N VAL A 674 8.80 -24.59 22.02
CA VAL A 674 8.40 -24.03 20.73
C VAL A 674 6.89 -23.85 20.66
N LEU A 675 6.10 -24.82 21.14
CA LEU A 675 4.65 -24.69 21.24
C LEU A 675 4.24 -23.54 22.16
N TYR A 676 4.97 -23.30 23.25
CA TYR A 676 4.77 -22.14 24.09
C TYR A 676 5.03 -20.84 23.32
N GLU A 677 6.15 -20.71 22.61
CA GLU A 677 6.44 -19.53 21.78
C GLU A 677 5.38 -19.28 20.70
N LEU A 678 4.94 -20.34 20.00
CA LEU A 678 3.85 -20.27 19.03
C LEU A 678 2.54 -19.84 19.71
N SER A 679 2.31 -20.25 20.95
CA SER A 679 1.14 -19.81 21.73
C SER A 679 1.18 -18.34 22.14
N GLN A 680 2.39 -17.75 22.17
CA GLN A 680 2.57 -16.33 22.42
C GLN A 680 2.35 -15.49 21.16
N ALA A 681 2.51 -16.07 19.98
CA ALA A 681 2.41 -15.37 18.71
C ALA A 681 1.10 -15.64 17.98
N ARG A 682 0.40 -14.58 17.57
CA ARG A 682 -0.86 -14.67 16.84
C ARG A 682 -0.79 -15.53 15.58
N TYR A 683 0.32 -15.45 14.83
CA TYR A 683 0.51 -16.21 13.58
C TYR A 683 1.00 -17.65 13.80
N GLY A 684 1.41 -18.01 15.03
CA GLY A 684 1.76 -19.37 15.38
C GLY A 684 0.58 -20.34 15.21
N LEU A 685 -0.66 -19.84 15.24
CA LEU A 685 -1.86 -20.65 15.05
C LEU A 685 -1.88 -21.38 13.71
N TYR A 686 -1.40 -20.75 12.64
CA TYR A 686 -1.39 -21.37 11.31
C TYR A 686 -0.53 -22.65 11.31
N VAL A 687 0.68 -22.53 11.86
CA VAL A 687 1.60 -23.66 11.99
C VAL A 687 1.01 -24.74 12.90
N VAL A 688 0.46 -24.38 14.07
CA VAL A 688 -0.14 -25.36 14.99
C VAL A 688 -1.37 -26.05 14.38
N LYS A 689 -2.24 -25.32 13.66
CA LYS A 689 -3.36 -25.91 12.90
C LYS A 689 -2.86 -26.89 11.84
N THR A 690 -1.76 -26.58 11.16
CA THR A 690 -1.14 -27.49 10.19
C THR A 690 -0.53 -28.71 10.87
N LEU A 691 0.13 -28.57 12.02
CA LEU A 691 0.62 -29.71 12.82
C LEU A 691 -0.53 -30.65 13.23
N LEU A 692 -1.64 -30.13 13.73
CA LEU A 692 -2.78 -30.95 14.16
C LEU A 692 -3.47 -31.71 13.02
N LYS A 693 -3.30 -31.27 11.77
CA LYS A 693 -3.81 -31.97 10.58
C LYS A 693 -2.88 -33.08 10.09
N ARG A 694 -1.68 -33.20 10.64
CA ARG A 694 -0.71 -34.22 10.23
C ARG A 694 -1.05 -35.58 10.83
N PRO A 695 -1.21 -36.63 10.01
CA PRO A 695 -1.49 -37.98 10.52
C PRO A 695 -0.36 -38.56 11.37
N GLU A 696 0.86 -38.04 11.24
CA GLU A 696 2.03 -38.45 12.03
C GLU A 696 2.01 -37.92 13.48
N VAL A 697 1.11 -37.00 13.81
CA VAL A 697 0.97 -36.50 15.18
C VAL A 697 0.13 -37.47 15.98
N ASP A 698 0.80 -38.23 16.83
CA ASP A 698 0.17 -39.16 17.76
C ASP A 698 -0.62 -38.44 18.86
N ALA A 699 -1.38 -39.21 19.66
CA ALA A 699 -2.19 -38.68 20.75
C ALA A 699 -1.38 -37.83 21.76
N ASN A 700 -0.10 -38.18 21.97
CA ASN A 700 0.80 -37.45 22.85
C ASN A 700 1.22 -36.09 22.23
N GLY A 701 1.53 -36.06 20.94
CA GLY A 701 1.77 -34.83 20.17
C GLY A 701 0.54 -33.92 20.13
N MET A 702 -0.66 -34.49 19.96
CA MET A 702 -1.92 -33.73 20.06
C MET A 702 -2.12 -33.15 21.46
N ALA A 703 -1.89 -33.95 22.51
CA ALA A 703 -2.00 -33.50 23.90
C ALA A 703 -1.03 -32.34 24.21
N ARG A 704 0.16 -32.31 23.61
CA ARG A 704 1.09 -31.18 23.73
C ARG A 704 0.64 -29.93 22.95
N ALA A 705 0.07 -30.09 21.76
CA ALA A 705 -0.30 -28.98 20.88
C ALA A 705 -1.64 -28.30 21.22
N ILE A 706 -2.61 -29.04 21.76
CA ILE A 706 -3.95 -28.52 22.10
C ILE A 706 -3.91 -27.34 23.09
N PRO A 707 -3.12 -27.36 24.18
CA PRO A 707 -3.00 -26.22 25.09
C PRO A 707 -2.50 -24.94 24.39
N ALA A 708 -1.57 -25.07 23.45
CA ALA A 708 -1.08 -23.93 22.68
C ALA A 708 -2.19 -23.32 21.80
N VAL A 709 -3.02 -24.15 21.15
CA VAL A 709 -4.20 -23.67 20.41
C VAL A 709 -5.17 -22.94 21.33
N ALA A 710 -5.52 -23.55 22.48
CA ALA A 710 -6.45 -22.96 23.42
C ALA A 710 -5.99 -21.57 23.90
N GLU A 711 -4.69 -21.41 24.15
CA GLU A 711 -4.11 -20.13 24.57
C GLU A 711 -4.12 -19.08 23.46
N ILE A 712 -3.81 -19.46 22.22
CA ILE A 712 -3.88 -18.52 21.07
C ILE A 712 -5.34 -18.09 20.83
N MET A 713 -6.28 -19.03 20.92
CA MET A 713 -7.70 -18.78 20.75
C MET A 713 -8.24 -17.79 21.79
N LYS A 714 -7.83 -17.93 23.06
CA LYS A 714 -8.17 -16.94 24.12
C LYS A 714 -7.66 -15.53 23.76
N LYS A 715 -6.44 -15.42 23.23
CA LYS A 715 -5.85 -14.14 22.83
C LYS A 715 -6.53 -13.51 21.62
N ILE A 716 -6.95 -14.32 20.64
CA ILE A 716 -7.74 -13.87 19.49
C ILE A 716 -9.12 -13.37 19.97
N ALA A 717 -9.78 -14.12 20.86
CA ALA A 717 -11.05 -13.73 21.43
C ALA A 717 -10.97 -12.42 22.25
N ALA A 718 -9.83 -12.15 22.89
CA ALA A 718 -9.59 -10.92 23.64
C ALA A 718 -9.31 -9.67 22.77
N ASN A 719 -9.06 -9.83 21.45
CA ASN A 719 -8.77 -8.71 20.54
C ASN A 719 -9.40 -8.94 19.15
N PRO A 720 -10.70 -8.61 18.97
CA PRO A 720 -11.56 -9.12 17.89
C PRO A 720 -11.35 -8.46 16.52
N VAL A 721 -10.18 -7.87 16.24
CA VAL A 721 -9.90 -7.20 14.95
C VAL A 721 -9.72 -8.21 13.79
N ASP A 722 -9.68 -9.52 14.06
CA ASP A 722 -9.50 -10.55 13.03
C ASP A 722 -10.16 -11.89 13.43
N GLU A 723 -11.48 -11.98 13.22
CA GLU A 723 -12.28 -13.20 13.47
C GLU A 723 -11.87 -14.41 12.60
N ARG A 724 -11.10 -14.22 11.52
CA ARG A 724 -10.68 -15.32 10.60
C ARG A 724 -9.71 -16.34 11.20
N MET A 725 -9.09 -16.03 12.34
CA MET A 725 -8.17 -16.96 12.99
C MET A 725 -8.86 -17.93 13.95
N GLY A 726 -10.05 -17.62 14.47
CA GLY A 726 -10.83 -18.51 15.34
C GLY A 726 -11.00 -19.89 14.73
#